data_AF-A0A818R441-F1
#
_entry.id   AF-A0A818R441-F1
#
_cell.length_a   1.000
_cell.length_b   1.000
_cell.length_c   1.000
_cell.angle_alpha   90.00
_cell.angle_beta   90.00
_cell.angle_gamma   90.00
#
_symmetry.space_group_name_H-M   'P 1'
#
loop_
_entity.id
_entity.type
_entity.pdbx_description
1 polymer ?
#
loop_
_entity_poly.entity_id
_entity_poly.type
_entity_poly.pdbx_seq_one_letter_code
_entity_poly.pdbx_strand_id
1 'polypeptide(L)'
;FLERSFHLIFTNLLTICGLLLLMFINQQYVYILYIGIILVTCGTYSNVSVKIVWFNNNFASLTRRAVASALIVSVGTLVGVISGQIYRTKEKPRYFIGHTIAFSFMVLQTILVVILCLIFLHINHQRSRMNNEEINQEIKRYGGNELVGDRHPEFRYTLSAQLTITLANEGPEAFKPELYGKEIQIIRRIGSRQSGYKILSDNRKVISTRKETIDEIIQALSISPENPLCVLHQEIAKTFLISSDSRKKYQFYMKVSQLDQIKQAYEQSVCTVQLLTQRVNTMKEKHVDMLRQLEPLEQEVKKIELRRNYEEKRHVLEAELISARADQARQQLFEVQYELDQIKKTKDDTDGQIIETNNKILDIDQRLDNYLIEKHDFEKDINGLNDLLSYFSKQKQDIQFKIHSFTQDCENYRKILTDVELEQIYLQKQIDKYENLEQQSDNNDQQRLKIDQEISSRQEKQLELDKIIISLTEDIRINDESIHDKQITIDLLKNELKQKQQNLDELIKIDQDKANVYGKWMSDCLKKIQNDQRFHKKPIGPIGRYIHCINSHWSYAVEKHLAPIMLSFICTDNHDEKILIEIFSSYSFDRRPPIYVRTHSNKVHDVSGTLKHIKQANLLSIYDVLKIDNITVECALIDFKQIEATILLENLEQVKQIRQSEILHWDKIDRKVKQVVEAWTSDGSNIKFDKTFRIYTNDKQPIKYFLTHNTESLSIEELDIEVKHLNNQIQEIKTSMNELKTIRKTKTDEMNQTKKMNTHNKKKIRELIKELDRLNSTMPIVLDCSLVDLQEKAKNYLSIYTDTIQKYDETKEKKDENLRQLANITENYENIIKKIDFKTHQYDLLIEKINNEQSNHYDIQQQIKKLKQKSIQINKNISKYKKKFNQLTKKQSKKSKNTTTRSVREIQQELDAINNYLKANEDTNEKRRDVIYKYRTKRDETKKYKQTYERCYQQIEYLKQFVNKRQEGFLTIAEQHQYYLRVKFQNLMKKYQFDESDIQIDHKKEQLELIIKKEQRDPASLSGGERSISTFCFLLALWQSIYQPFRLLDEIDIYMDNEKRNSSLEILYQNTLYYSSSQHIIFTPQTVDSQFWTELNVPVFNMPTPKRSA
;
A
#
# COMPACT_ATOMS: atom_id res chain seq x y z
N PHE A 1 -13.69 48.80 16.76
CA PHE A 1 -15.08 48.33 16.73
C PHE A 1 -15.88 49.16 17.72
N LEU A 2 -16.66 50.14 17.25
CA LEU A 2 -17.62 51.01 17.98
C LEU A 2 -18.80 50.25 18.63
N GLU A 3 -18.68 48.94 18.84
CA GLU A 3 -19.82 48.04 18.68
C GLU A 3 -20.64 47.77 19.95
N ARG A 4 -20.07 47.98 21.14
CA ARG A 4 -20.79 47.64 22.39
C ARG A 4 -21.97 48.56 22.68
N SER A 5 -21.90 49.84 22.28
CA SER A 5 -23.03 50.77 22.38
C SER A 5 -24.18 50.35 21.45
N PHE A 6 -23.89 49.89 20.23
CA PHE A 6 -24.91 49.35 19.32
C PHE A 6 -25.59 48.09 19.86
N HIS A 7 -24.84 47.16 20.46
CA HIS A 7 -25.43 45.99 21.10
C HIS A 7 -26.33 46.38 22.29
N LEU A 8 -25.94 47.39 23.06
CA LEU A 8 -26.75 47.89 24.19
C LEU A 8 -28.02 48.60 23.71
N ILE A 9 -27.94 49.39 22.63
CA ILE A 9 -29.10 50.03 21.99
C ILE A 9 -30.04 48.97 21.40
N PHE A 10 -29.51 47.97 20.71
CA PHE A 10 -30.31 46.89 20.12
C PHE A 10 -31.06 46.09 21.19
N THR A 11 -30.38 45.70 22.27
CA THR A 11 -31.03 44.97 23.37
C THR A 11 -32.11 45.81 24.06
N ASN A 12 -31.89 47.13 24.22
CA ASN A 12 -32.92 48.03 24.73
C ASN A 12 -34.12 48.12 23.78
N LEU A 13 -33.91 48.28 22.47
CA LEU A 13 -34.99 48.35 21.47
C LEU A 13 -35.82 47.08 21.47
N LEU A 14 -35.18 45.92 21.61
CA LEU A 14 -35.85 44.63 21.70
C LEU A 14 -36.74 44.53 22.96
N THR A 15 -36.27 45.02 24.11
CA THR A 15 -37.09 45.14 25.32
C THR A 15 -38.24 46.14 25.16
N ILE A 16 -37.99 47.29 24.55
CA ILE A 16 -39.01 48.33 24.27
C ILE A 16 -40.13 47.75 23.40
N CYS A 17 -39.80 47.04 22.32
CA CYS A 17 -40.77 46.34 21.49
C CYS A 17 -41.61 45.33 22.30
N GLY A 18 -40.95 44.51 23.12
CA GLY A 18 -41.64 43.55 23.99
C GLY A 18 -42.61 44.21 24.99
N LEU A 19 -42.21 45.33 25.60
CA LEU A 19 -43.05 46.09 26.53
C LEU A 19 -44.25 46.74 25.83
N LEU A 20 -44.08 47.27 24.61
CA LEU A 20 -45.18 47.81 23.82
C LEU A 20 -46.22 46.75 23.47
N LEU A 21 -45.78 45.54 23.13
CA LEU A 21 -46.70 44.41 22.91
C LEU A 21 -47.50 44.09 24.18
N LEU A 22 -46.86 44.11 25.36
CA LEU A 22 -47.54 43.84 26.63
C LEU A 22 -48.51 44.95 27.06
N MET A 23 -48.24 46.20 26.69
CA MET A 23 -49.08 47.34 27.07
C MET A 23 -50.34 47.47 26.24
N PHE A 24 -50.26 47.26 24.92
CA PHE A 24 -51.31 47.64 23.98
C PHE A 24 -52.09 46.47 23.38
N ILE A 25 -51.61 45.23 23.50
CA ILE A 25 -52.30 44.07 22.93
C ILE A 25 -53.40 43.55 23.85
N ASN A 26 -54.53 43.17 23.26
CA ASN A 26 -55.65 42.61 23.99
C ASN A 26 -55.32 41.22 24.58
N GLN A 27 -55.83 40.95 25.77
CA GLN A 27 -55.49 39.76 26.56
C GLN A 27 -55.99 38.43 26.00
N GLN A 28 -56.88 38.50 25.02
CA GLN A 28 -57.35 37.33 24.28
C GLN A 28 -56.23 36.69 23.44
N TYR A 29 -55.21 37.46 23.05
CA TYR A 29 -54.09 36.98 22.22
C TYR A 29 -52.88 36.56 23.07
N VAL A 30 -53.06 35.51 23.87
CA VAL A 30 -52.05 35.01 24.84
C VAL A 30 -50.70 34.70 24.17
N TYR A 31 -50.70 34.18 22.93
CA TYR A 31 -49.48 33.85 22.20
C TYR A 31 -48.62 35.10 21.88
N ILE A 32 -49.24 36.24 21.56
CA ILE A 32 -48.50 37.49 21.27
C ILE A 32 -47.95 38.09 22.57
N LEU A 33 -48.71 38.03 23.66
CA LEU A 33 -48.24 38.45 24.98
C LEU A 33 -47.06 37.59 25.45
N TYR A 34 -47.09 36.28 25.19
CA TYR A 34 -45.96 35.40 25.48
C TYR A 34 -44.70 35.77 24.67
N ILE A 35 -44.86 36.08 23.38
CA ILE A 35 -43.76 36.64 22.55
C ILE A 35 -43.24 37.95 23.14
N GLY A 36 -44.13 38.83 23.60
CA GLY A 36 -43.77 40.07 24.27
C GLY A 36 -42.88 39.83 25.49
N ILE A 37 -43.24 38.88 26.36
CA ILE A 37 -42.44 38.49 27.53
C ILE A 37 -41.08 37.93 27.12
N ILE A 38 -41.02 37.08 26.10
CA ILE A 38 -39.75 36.53 25.59
C ILE A 38 -38.84 37.66 25.14
N LEU A 39 -39.36 38.61 24.34
CA LEU A 39 -38.57 39.76 23.87
C LEU A 39 -38.07 40.61 25.04
N VAL A 40 -38.94 40.94 26.01
CA VAL A 40 -38.53 41.66 27.21
C VAL A 40 -37.38 40.94 27.92
N THR A 41 -37.55 39.64 28.18
CA THR A 41 -36.58 38.79 28.89
C THR A 41 -35.24 38.71 28.16
N CYS A 42 -35.26 38.42 26.85
CA CYS A 42 -34.05 38.33 26.03
C CYS A 42 -33.27 39.64 26.03
N GLY A 43 -33.96 40.78 25.88
CA GLY A 43 -33.32 42.09 25.88
C GLY A 43 -32.75 42.44 27.25
N THR A 44 -33.51 42.27 28.34
CA THR A 44 -33.10 42.71 29.68
C THR A 44 -31.92 41.92 30.21
N TYR A 45 -31.92 40.59 30.09
CA TYR A 45 -30.82 39.76 30.59
C TYR A 45 -29.53 39.95 29.79
N SER A 46 -29.64 40.12 28.47
CA SER A 46 -28.49 40.39 27.61
C SER A 46 -27.85 41.75 27.92
N ASN A 47 -28.66 42.73 28.32
CA ASN A 47 -28.23 44.09 28.59
C ASN A 47 -27.22 44.19 29.75
N VAL A 48 -27.43 43.41 30.83
CA VAL A 48 -26.61 43.45 32.05
C VAL A 48 -25.15 43.13 31.75
N SER A 49 -24.89 42.04 31.01
CA SER A 49 -23.54 41.59 30.68
C SER A 49 -22.81 42.59 29.78
N VAL A 50 -23.50 43.16 28.79
CA VAL A 50 -22.91 44.16 27.88
C VAL A 50 -22.55 45.44 28.64
N LYS A 51 -23.41 45.88 29.56
CA LYS A 51 -23.22 47.08 30.38
C LYS A 51 -22.00 46.97 31.30
N ILE A 52 -21.88 45.88 32.06
CA ILE A 52 -20.75 45.65 32.98
C ILE A 52 -19.41 45.62 32.23
N VAL A 53 -19.37 44.96 31.07
CA VAL A 53 -18.15 44.85 30.27
C VAL A 53 -17.79 46.18 29.61
N TRP A 54 -18.76 46.93 29.10
CA TRP A 54 -18.48 48.25 28.49
C TRP A 54 -17.94 49.22 29.52
N PHE A 55 -18.51 49.24 30.72
CA PHE A 55 -18.04 50.08 31.81
C PHE A 55 -16.62 49.73 32.26
N ASN A 56 -16.35 48.45 32.54
CA ASN A 56 -15.04 48.01 33.03
C ASN A 56 -13.86 48.32 32.09
N ASN A 57 -14.12 48.42 30.79
CA ASN A 57 -13.09 48.74 29.80
C ASN A 57 -12.78 50.24 29.67
N ASN A 58 -13.62 51.13 30.23
CA ASN A 58 -13.47 52.57 30.09
C ASN A 58 -12.78 53.25 31.29
N PHE A 59 -12.36 52.49 32.31
CA PHE A 59 -11.54 52.99 33.41
C PHE A 59 -10.12 52.44 33.31
N ALA A 60 -9.12 53.32 33.38
CA ALA A 60 -7.71 52.94 33.21
C ALA A 60 -7.15 52.19 34.43
N SER A 61 -7.42 52.66 35.65
CA SER A 61 -6.82 52.08 36.87
C SER A 61 -7.65 50.92 37.44
N LEU A 62 -6.96 49.87 37.90
CA LEU A 62 -7.54 48.69 38.55
C LEU A 62 -8.40 49.06 39.77
N THR A 63 -7.92 50.00 40.59
CA THR A 63 -8.61 50.48 41.78
C THR A 63 -9.91 51.22 41.44
N ARG A 64 -9.89 52.14 40.46
CA ARG A 64 -11.12 52.82 40.00
C ARG A 64 -12.09 51.83 39.37
N ARG A 65 -11.62 50.87 38.57
CA ARG A 65 -12.46 49.81 37.99
C ARG A 65 -13.16 48.98 39.06
N ALA A 66 -12.45 48.57 40.11
CA ALA A 66 -12.99 47.76 41.19
C ALA A 66 -14.06 48.54 41.98
N VAL A 67 -13.75 49.77 42.42
CA VAL A 67 -14.69 50.64 43.16
C VAL A 67 -15.92 50.95 42.31
N ALA A 68 -15.72 51.28 41.05
CA ALA A 68 -16.80 51.68 40.16
C ALA A 68 -17.70 50.48 39.78
N SER A 69 -17.13 49.28 39.61
CA SER A 69 -17.90 48.05 39.43
C SER A 69 -18.72 47.70 40.66
N ALA A 70 -18.12 47.80 41.85
CA ALA A 70 -18.83 47.56 43.11
C ALA A 70 -20.01 48.54 43.27
N LEU A 71 -19.80 49.82 43.01
CA LEU A 71 -20.84 50.85 43.10
C LEU A 71 -22.01 50.58 42.15
N ILE A 72 -21.73 50.19 40.89
CA ILE A 72 -22.80 49.85 39.93
C ILE A 72 -23.62 48.66 40.40
N VAL A 73 -22.95 47.60 40.88
CA VAL A 73 -23.65 46.41 41.38
C VAL A 73 -24.49 46.77 42.60
N SER A 74 -23.96 47.54 43.54
CA SER A 74 -24.68 48.01 44.74
C SER A 74 -25.90 48.87 44.41
N VAL A 75 -25.80 49.80 43.45
CA VAL A 75 -26.94 50.61 43.01
C VAL A 75 -27.97 49.74 42.28
N GLY A 76 -27.51 48.79 41.47
CA GLY A 76 -28.38 47.84 40.76
C GLY A 76 -29.20 46.95 41.69
N THR A 77 -28.62 46.48 42.79
CA THR A 77 -29.33 45.64 43.77
C THR A 77 -30.35 46.43 44.59
N LEU A 78 -30.09 47.71 44.91
CA LEU A 78 -31.05 48.60 45.60
C LEU A 78 -32.34 48.80 44.79
N VAL A 79 -32.25 48.91 43.46
CA VAL A 79 -33.42 49.05 42.57
C VAL A 79 -34.32 47.80 42.61
N GLY A 80 -33.77 46.63 42.95
CA GLY A 80 -34.54 45.40 43.14
C GLY A 80 -35.58 45.47 44.26
N VAL A 81 -35.35 46.29 45.30
CA VAL A 81 -36.33 46.53 46.38
C VAL A 81 -37.52 47.33 45.86
N ILE A 82 -37.26 48.31 44.99
CA ILE A 82 -38.29 49.17 44.39
C ILE A 82 -39.10 48.40 43.33
N SER A 83 -38.46 47.53 42.54
CA SER A 83 -39.12 46.81 41.45
C SER A 83 -40.25 45.88 41.90
N GLY A 84 -40.14 45.28 43.08
CA GLY A 84 -41.20 44.44 43.67
C GLY A 84 -42.50 45.21 44.01
N GLN A 85 -42.46 46.54 44.09
CA GLN A 85 -43.61 47.39 44.43
C GLN A 85 -44.31 48.00 43.20
N ILE A 86 -43.76 47.77 42.00
CA ILE A 86 -44.23 48.38 40.75
C ILE A 86 -45.47 47.66 40.19
N TYR A 87 -45.57 46.33 40.39
CA TYR A 87 -46.68 45.52 39.88
C TYR A 87 -47.74 45.27 40.95
N ARG A 88 -48.77 46.12 40.99
CA ARG A 88 -49.84 46.06 42.01
C ARG A 88 -50.99 45.16 41.57
N THR A 89 -51.55 44.39 42.50
CA THR A 89 -52.70 43.48 42.24
C THR A 89 -53.94 44.20 41.70
N LYS A 90 -54.13 45.47 42.07
CA LYS A 90 -55.22 46.34 41.57
C LYS A 90 -55.13 46.61 40.06
N GLU A 91 -53.97 46.39 39.44
CA GLU A 91 -53.75 46.63 38.01
C GLU A 91 -53.81 45.33 37.19
N LYS A 92 -54.03 44.18 37.85
CA LYS A 92 -54.30 42.92 37.16
C LYS A 92 -55.58 43.12 36.31
N PRO A 93 -55.63 42.58 35.08
CA PRO A 93 -54.64 41.70 34.45
C PRO A 93 -53.60 42.39 33.55
N ARG A 94 -53.72 43.69 33.26
CA ARG A 94 -52.87 44.37 32.26
C ARG A 94 -51.57 44.97 32.84
N TYR A 95 -51.54 45.26 34.14
CA TYR A 95 -50.41 45.89 34.83
C TYR A 95 -49.83 47.11 34.07
N PHE A 96 -50.72 47.95 33.54
CA PHE A 96 -50.34 49.01 32.60
C PHE A 96 -49.34 50.02 33.21
N ILE A 97 -49.51 50.38 34.48
CA ILE A 97 -48.61 51.33 35.16
C ILE A 97 -47.24 50.69 35.34
N GLY A 98 -47.18 49.43 35.76
CA GLY A 98 -45.93 48.70 35.90
C GLY A 98 -45.12 48.60 34.60
N HIS A 99 -45.79 48.26 33.48
CA HIS A 99 -45.15 48.23 32.17
C HIS A 99 -44.73 49.63 31.68
N THR A 100 -45.52 50.67 31.95
CA THR A 100 -45.21 52.06 31.57
C THR A 100 -43.95 52.57 32.28
N ILE A 101 -43.79 52.24 33.56
CA ILE A 101 -42.59 52.60 34.34
C ILE A 101 -41.36 51.90 33.75
N ALA A 102 -41.46 50.58 33.50
CA ALA A 102 -40.37 49.81 32.89
C ALA A 102 -39.99 50.35 31.49
N PHE A 103 -40.98 50.67 30.66
CA PHE A 103 -40.79 51.24 29.33
C PHE A 103 -40.05 52.58 29.40
N SER A 104 -40.49 53.47 30.29
CA SER A 104 -39.90 54.81 30.45
C SER A 104 -38.43 54.73 30.86
N PHE A 105 -38.08 53.83 31.79
CA PHE A 105 -36.68 53.61 32.19
C PHE A 105 -35.83 53.01 31.07
N MET A 106 -36.38 52.12 30.24
CA MET A 106 -35.65 51.56 29.10
C MET A 106 -35.40 52.58 27.99
N VAL A 107 -36.38 53.45 27.70
CA VAL A 107 -36.20 54.57 26.76
C VAL A 107 -35.15 55.54 27.27
N LEU A 108 -35.24 55.95 28.54
CA LEU A 108 -34.26 56.83 29.19
C LEU A 108 -32.84 56.23 29.14
N GLN A 109 -32.70 54.93 29.46
CA GLN A 109 -31.42 54.25 29.35
C GLN A 109 -30.86 54.30 27.93
N THR A 110 -31.71 54.10 26.91
CA THR A 110 -31.27 54.13 25.50
C THR A 110 -30.72 55.50 25.11
N ILE A 111 -31.40 56.57 25.52
CA ILE A 111 -30.96 57.95 25.28
C ILE A 111 -29.61 58.20 25.97
N LEU A 112 -29.46 57.82 27.24
CA LEU A 112 -28.21 57.99 27.98
C LEU A 112 -27.03 57.24 27.34
N VAL A 113 -27.27 56.04 26.80
CA VAL A 113 -26.24 55.25 26.10
C VAL A 113 -25.79 55.94 24.80
N VAL A 114 -26.73 56.51 24.04
CA VAL A 114 -26.42 57.26 22.81
C VAL A 114 -25.60 58.51 23.15
N ILE A 115 -26.02 59.28 24.17
CA ILE A 115 -25.30 60.47 24.63
C ILE A 115 -23.87 60.10 25.07
N LEU A 116 -23.72 59.06 25.89
CA LEU A 116 -22.39 58.63 26.36
C LEU A 116 -21.48 58.18 25.20
N CYS A 117 -22.05 57.51 24.20
CA CYS A 117 -21.33 57.11 22.99
C CYS A 117 -20.81 58.35 22.22
N LEU A 118 -21.67 59.35 22.02
CA LEU A 118 -21.31 60.60 21.35
C LEU A 118 -20.24 61.38 22.13
N ILE A 119 -20.32 61.40 23.46
CA ILE A 119 -19.31 62.03 24.33
C ILE A 119 -17.96 61.33 24.18
N PHE A 120 -17.89 60.00 24.25
CA PHE A 120 -16.61 59.28 24.09
C PHE A 120 -16.03 59.41 22.68
N LEU A 121 -16.88 59.45 21.65
CA LEU A 121 -16.45 59.75 20.28
C LEU A 121 -15.87 61.15 20.17
N HIS A 122 -16.55 62.13 20.74
CA HIS A 122 -16.10 63.52 20.75
C HIS A 122 -14.76 63.67 21.47
N ILE A 123 -14.61 63.08 22.66
CA ILE A 123 -13.37 63.13 23.45
C ILE A 123 -12.22 62.43 22.72
N ASN A 124 -12.44 61.23 22.16
CA ASN A 124 -11.40 60.53 21.39
C ASN A 124 -10.97 61.33 20.14
N HIS A 125 -11.91 61.98 19.47
CA HIS A 125 -11.62 62.82 18.31
C HIS A 125 -10.88 64.11 18.70
N GLN A 126 -11.28 64.78 19.79
CA GLN A 126 -10.57 65.93 20.35
C GLN A 126 -9.13 65.56 20.73
N ARG A 127 -8.93 64.44 21.45
CA ARG A 127 -7.60 63.93 21.83
C ARG A 127 -6.74 63.47 20.65
N SER A 128 -7.34 63.14 19.51
CA SER A 128 -6.60 62.77 18.29
C SER A 128 -6.04 63.97 17.52
N ARG A 129 -6.53 65.18 17.82
CA ARG A 129 -6.10 66.44 17.22
C ARG A 129 -5.16 67.25 18.11
N MET A 130 -4.82 66.74 19.30
CA MET A 130 -3.94 67.45 20.24
C MET A 130 -2.48 67.34 19.81
N ASN A 131 -1.76 68.47 19.88
CA ASN A 131 -0.32 68.51 19.66
C ASN A 131 0.47 68.12 20.92
N ASN A 132 1.75 67.75 20.78
CA ASN A 132 2.59 67.28 21.89
C ASN A 132 2.70 68.27 23.06
N GLU A 133 2.64 69.58 22.79
CA GLU A 133 2.64 70.62 23.83
C GLU A 133 1.32 70.66 24.62
N GLU A 134 0.18 70.48 23.94
CA GLU A 134 -1.15 70.45 24.56
C GLU A 134 -1.34 69.20 25.42
N ILE A 135 -0.80 68.05 24.98
CA ILE A 135 -0.78 66.80 25.75
C ILE A 135 -0.05 67.01 27.08
N ASN A 136 1.13 67.64 27.05
CA ASN A 136 1.93 67.91 28.25
C ASN A 136 1.26 68.91 29.20
N GLN A 137 0.48 69.87 28.69
CA GLN A 137 -0.30 70.81 29.51
C GLN A 137 -1.50 70.13 30.19
N GLU A 138 -2.25 69.29 29.47
CA GLU A 138 -3.34 68.48 30.04
C GLU A 138 -2.84 67.54 31.13
N ILE A 139 -1.70 66.88 30.91
CA ILE A 139 -1.05 66.02 31.91
C ILE A 139 -0.72 66.80 33.17
N LYS A 140 -0.17 68.01 33.06
CA LYS A 140 0.12 68.89 34.21
C LYS A 140 -1.16 69.34 34.93
N ARG A 141 -2.24 69.64 34.19
CA ARG A 141 -3.52 70.10 34.72
C ARG A 141 -4.14 69.12 35.72
N TYR A 142 -3.93 67.82 35.54
CA TYR A 142 -4.47 66.78 36.40
C TYR A 142 -3.45 66.16 37.38
N GLY A 143 -2.35 66.87 37.67
CA GLY A 143 -1.39 66.45 38.69
C GLY A 143 -0.24 65.56 38.17
N GLY A 144 0.06 65.62 36.87
CA GLY A 144 1.14 64.86 36.25
C GLY A 144 0.77 63.41 35.90
N ASN A 145 1.65 62.71 35.18
CA ASN A 145 1.38 61.39 34.59
C ASN A 145 0.87 60.33 35.59
N GLU A 146 1.10 60.51 36.89
CA GLU A 146 0.70 59.57 37.95
C GLU A 146 -0.78 59.68 38.34
N LEU A 147 -1.37 60.90 38.29
CA LEU A 147 -2.74 61.16 38.75
C LEU A 147 -3.76 61.27 37.61
N VAL A 148 -3.27 61.41 36.37
CA VAL A 148 -4.09 61.68 35.18
C VAL A 148 -4.99 60.48 34.78
N GLY A 149 -4.54 59.24 34.93
CA GLY A 149 -5.39 58.04 34.75
C GLY A 149 -6.13 57.94 33.41
N ASP A 150 -7.44 57.68 33.43
CA ASP A 150 -8.34 57.63 32.24
C ASP A 150 -8.58 59.00 31.58
N ARG A 151 -8.16 60.08 32.25
CA ARG A 151 -8.14 61.43 31.69
C ARG A 151 -6.89 61.70 30.86
N HIS A 152 -5.97 60.73 30.73
CA HIS A 152 -4.75 60.92 29.97
C HIS A 152 -5.04 61.20 28.49
N PRO A 153 -4.41 62.21 27.87
CA PRO A 153 -4.63 62.52 26.46
C PRO A 153 -4.33 61.35 25.54
N GLU A 154 -3.45 60.43 25.92
CA GLU A 154 -3.19 59.18 25.16
C GLU A 154 -4.12 58.02 25.55
N PHE A 155 -4.83 58.11 26.69
CA PHE A 155 -5.84 57.12 27.02
C PHE A 155 -6.96 57.23 25.98
N ARG A 156 -7.10 56.19 25.17
CA ARG A 156 -8.21 56.03 24.24
C ARG A 156 -9.25 55.18 24.94
N TYR A 157 -10.45 55.72 25.11
CA TYR A 157 -11.60 54.94 25.55
C TYR A 157 -11.77 53.78 24.56
N THR A 158 -11.50 52.56 25.05
CA THR A 158 -10.98 51.47 24.22
C THR A 158 -12.04 50.86 23.31
N LEU A 159 -11.66 50.68 22.03
CA LEU A 159 -12.40 49.87 21.04
C LEU A 159 -11.54 48.82 20.28
N SER A 160 -10.23 48.64 20.57
CA SER A 160 -9.36 47.44 20.28
C SER A 160 -7.84 47.72 20.46
N ALA A 161 -7.01 46.70 20.77
CA ALA A 161 -5.53 46.77 20.71
C ALA A 161 -4.99 46.27 19.34
N GLN A 162 -3.81 46.73 18.88
CA GLN A 162 -3.22 46.35 17.59
C GLN A 162 -1.72 46.03 17.74
N LEU A 163 -1.29 44.90 17.18
CA LEU A 163 0.09 44.43 17.11
C LEU A 163 0.51 44.34 15.64
N THR A 164 1.71 44.81 15.30
CA THR A 164 2.25 44.82 13.93
C THR A 164 3.63 44.18 13.93
N ILE A 165 3.87 43.24 13.03
CA ILE A 165 5.17 42.60 12.78
C ILE A 165 5.55 42.91 11.34
N THR A 166 6.77 43.38 11.11
CA THR A 166 7.31 43.60 9.76
C THR A 166 8.41 42.58 9.51
N LEU A 167 8.29 41.82 8.42
CA LEU A 167 9.29 40.86 7.97
C LEU A 167 9.97 41.43 6.72
N ALA A 168 11.30 41.35 6.66
CA ALA A 168 12.05 41.66 5.44
C ALA A 168 11.77 40.58 4.38
N ASN A 169 11.57 41.00 3.13
CA ASN A 169 11.23 40.14 2.00
C ASN A 169 12.16 40.42 0.81
N GLU A 170 13.46 40.34 1.07
CA GLU A 170 14.51 40.64 0.11
C GLU A 170 15.48 39.45 -0.02
N GLY A 171 16.16 39.33 -1.16
CA GLY A 171 17.10 38.25 -1.45
C GLY A 171 16.55 37.14 -2.36
N PRO A 172 17.36 36.11 -2.66
CA PRO A 172 17.00 35.05 -3.61
C PRO A 172 15.84 34.16 -3.12
N GLU A 173 15.59 34.11 -1.81
CA GLU A 173 14.53 33.32 -1.18
C GLU A 173 13.30 34.17 -0.78
N ALA A 174 13.16 35.38 -1.36
CA ALA A 174 12.02 36.25 -1.06
C ALA A 174 10.67 35.57 -1.39
N PHE A 175 9.71 35.68 -0.49
CA PHE A 175 8.37 35.14 -0.66
C PHE A 175 7.53 36.03 -1.57
N LYS A 176 7.25 35.54 -2.79
CA LYS A 176 6.39 36.21 -3.79
C LYS A 176 6.69 37.73 -3.89
N PRO A 177 7.93 38.12 -4.23
CA PRO A 177 8.38 39.52 -4.18
C PRO A 177 7.56 40.44 -5.10
N GLU A 178 6.99 39.91 -6.18
CA GLU A 178 6.08 40.65 -7.09
C GLU A 178 4.78 41.12 -6.41
N LEU A 179 4.31 40.40 -5.38
CA LEU A 179 3.04 40.68 -4.70
C LEU A 179 3.22 41.50 -3.42
N TYR A 180 4.25 41.18 -2.64
CA TYR A 180 4.47 41.79 -1.33
C TYR A 180 5.54 42.88 -1.34
N GLY A 181 6.40 42.91 -2.36
CA GLY A 181 7.53 43.84 -2.42
C GLY A 181 8.61 43.50 -1.40
N LYS A 182 9.30 44.54 -0.92
CA LYS A 182 10.50 44.40 -0.08
C LYS A 182 10.24 44.06 1.38
N GLU A 183 9.03 44.32 1.87
CA GLU A 183 8.64 44.03 3.26
C GLU A 183 7.22 43.47 3.33
N ILE A 184 6.98 42.57 4.29
CA ILE A 184 5.67 42.01 4.58
C ILE A 184 5.25 42.47 5.97
N GLN A 185 4.14 43.22 6.08
CA GLN A 185 3.61 43.65 7.37
C GLN A 185 2.41 42.80 7.80
N ILE A 186 2.52 42.13 8.95
CA ILE A 186 1.48 41.32 9.57
C ILE A 186 0.90 42.09 10.76
N ILE A 187 -0.35 42.53 10.62
CA ILE A 187 -1.09 43.25 11.67
C ILE A 187 -2.12 42.33 12.30
N ARG A 188 -2.05 42.13 13.61
CA ARG A 188 -3.07 41.46 14.42
C ARG A 188 -3.80 42.47 15.27
N ARG A 189 -5.13 42.55 15.16
CA ARG A 189 -5.96 43.31 16.11
C ARG A 189 -6.44 42.39 17.22
N ILE A 190 -6.16 42.75 18.47
CA ILE A 190 -6.57 42.02 19.67
C ILE A 190 -7.86 42.66 20.20
N GLY A 191 -8.98 41.98 19.99
CA GLY A 191 -10.30 42.31 20.54
C GLY A 191 -10.78 41.24 21.52
N SER A 192 -11.71 41.57 22.42
CA SER A 192 -12.15 40.63 23.49
C SER A 192 -13.03 39.46 23.01
N ARG A 193 -13.33 39.38 21.69
CA ARG A 193 -14.17 38.32 21.09
C ARG A 193 -13.63 37.79 19.76
N GLN A 194 -12.97 38.62 18.95
CA GLN A 194 -12.30 38.20 17.72
C GLN A 194 -10.98 38.93 17.56
N SER A 195 -9.92 38.18 17.27
CA SER A 195 -8.66 38.72 16.77
C SER A 195 -8.53 38.44 15.28
N GLY A 196 -8.39 39.49 14.46
CA GLY A 196 -8.26 39.37 13.01
C GLY A 196 -6.85 39.74 12.54
N TYR A 197 -6.43 39.13 11.43
CA TYR A 197 -5.14 39.40 10.78
C TYR A 197 -5.33 40.27 9.54
N LYS A 198 -4.34 41.13 9.26
CA LYS A 198 -4.16 41.81 7.98
C LYS A 198 -2.70 41.67 7.58
N ILE A 199 -2.46 41.23 6.35
CA ILE A 199 -1.14 41.06 5.77
C ILE A 199 -1.02 42.08 4.66
N LEU A 200 -0.04 42.98 4.75
CA LEU A 200 0.16 44.10 3.86
C LEU A 200 1.49 43.96 3.11
N SER A 201 1.51 44.46 1.88
CA SER A 201 2.74 44.67 1.11
C SER A 201 3.51 45.90 1.61
N ASP A 202 4.72 46.11 1.09
CA ASP A 202 5.55 47.29 1.32
C ASP A 202 4.83 48.64 1.10
N ASN A 203 3.96 48.70 0.11
CA ASN A 203 3.11 49.86 -0.19
C ASN A 203 1.85 49.96 0.70
N ARG A 204 1.81 49.24 1.83
CA ARG A 204 0.68 49.17 2.78
C ARG A 204 -0.65 48.72 2.15
N LYS A 205 -0.61 47.95 1.06
CA LYS A 205 -1.80 47.36 0.44
C LYS A 205 -2.12 46.04 1.12
N VAL A 206 -3.38 45.84 1.55
CA VAL A 206 -3.81 44.56 2.14
C VAL A 206 -3.87 43.49 1.05
N ILE A 207 -3.05 42.45 1.18
CA ILE A 207 -3.00 41.31 0.25
C ILE A 207 -3.87 40.15 0.76
N SER A 208 -3.83 39.88 2.07
CA SER A 208 -4.62 38.79 2.68
C SER A 208 -5.00 39.11 4.13
N THR A 209 -6.03 38.42 4.62
CA THR A 209 -6.48 38.44 6.02
C THR A 209 -6.58 37.03 6.63
N ARG A 210 -6.18 36.00 5.88
CA ARG A 210 -6.29 34.59 6.30
C ARG A 210 -5.07 34.17 7.11
N LYS A 211 -5.28 33.30 8.09
CA LYS A 211 -4.19 32.70 8.87
C LYS A 211 -3.34 31.76 8.00
N GLU A 212 -3.95 31.01 7.09
CA GLU A 212 -3.26 30.09 6.16
C GLU A 212 -2.14 30.79 5.37
N THR A 213 -2.36 32.05 4.96
CA THR A 213 -1.33 32.84 4.25
C THR A 213 -0.13 33.15 5.15
N ILE A 214 -0.34 33.31 6.46
CA ILE A 214 0.75 33.47 7.44
C ILE A 214 1.53 32.16 7.55
N ASP A 215 0.85 31.02 7.59
CA ASP A 215 1.49 29.70 7.65
C ASP A 215 2.34 29.45 6.38
N GLU A 216 1.86 29.85 5.19
CA GLU A 216 2.64 29.83 3.94
C GLU A 216 3.90 30.72 4.02
N ILE A 217 3.77 31.95 4.53
CA ILE A 217 4.90 32.89 4.67
C ILE A 217 5.95 32.33 5.62
N ILE A 218 5.52 31.83 6.78
CA ILE A 218 6.39 31.27 7.81
C ILE A 218 7.11 30.03 7.29
N GLN A 219 6.42 29.16 6.54
CA GLN A 219 7.02 27.98 5.92
C GLN A 219 8.04 28.36 4.83
N ALA A 220 7.71 29.32 3.97
CA ALA A 220 8.61 29.76 2.90
C ALA A 220 9.87 30.45 3.44
N LEU A 221 9.73 31.27 4.48
CA LEU A 221 10.85 31.96 5.13
C LEU A 221 11.57 31.08 6.18
N SER A 222 11.21 29.79 6.29
CA SER A 222 11.81 28.85 7.25
C SER A 222 11.79 29.33 8.71
N ILE A 223 10.73 30.05 9.11
CA ILE A 223 10.53 30.53 10.48
C ILE A 223 9.81 29.44 11.27
N SER A 224 10.28 29.07 12.46
CA SER A 224 9.60 28.07 13.31
C SER A 224 9.27 28.63 14.69
N PRO A 225 8.16 29.40 14.84
CA PRO A 225 7.87 30.09 16.10
C PRO A 225 7.49 29.13 17.23
N GLU A 226 7.08 27.90 16.91
CA GLU A 226 6.80 26.85 17.91
C GLU A 226 8.07 26.21 18.48
N ASN A 227 9.21 26.37 17.79
CA ASN A 227 10.49 25.88 18.28
C ASN A 227 10.97 26.76 19.44
N PRO A 228 11.16 26.20 20.65
CA PRO A 228 11.64 26.96 21.80
C PRO A 228 12.99 27.66 21.61
N LEU A 229 13.81 27.26 20.62
CA LEU A 229 15.06 27.98 20.32
C LEU A 229 14.90 29.15 19.35
N CYS A 230 13.80 29.22 18.60
CA CYS A 230 13.46 30.40 17.82
C CYS A 230 12.92 31.49 18.76
N VAL A 231 12.00 31.13 19.66
CA VAL A 231 11.47 32.02 20.69
C VAL A 231 11.49 31.34 22.05
N LEU A 232 12.51 31.66 22.85
CA LEU A 232 12.66 31.14 24.20
C LEU A 232 11.96 32.06 25.20
N HIS A 233 10.69 31.77 25.48
CA HIS A 233 9.90 32.51 26.47
C HIS A 233 10.33 32.21 27.92
N GLN A 234 10.13 33.19 28.81
CA GLN A 234 10.45 33.14 30.24
C GLN A 234 10.10 31.82 30.94
N GLU A 235 8.87 31.29 30.79
CA GLU A 235 8.45 30.05 31.46
C GLU A 235 9.23 28.82 31.00
N ILE A 236 9.56 28.75 29.71
CA ILE A 236 10.31 27.63 29.12
C ILE A 236 11.76 27.72 29.57
N ALA A 237 12.35 28.92 29.54
CA ALA A 237 13.70 29.16 30.05
C ALA A 237 13.81 28.76 31.53
N LYS A 238 12.87 29.18 32.37
CA LYS A 238 12.81 28.84 33.81
C LYS A 238 12.66 27.34 34.04
N THR A 239 11.71 26.70 33.38
CA THR A 239 11.47 25.27 33.54
C THR A 239 12.70 24.47 33.12
N PHE A 240 13.36 24.88 32.04
CA PHE A 240 14.51 24.18 31.49
C PHE A 240 15.78 24.38 32.33
N LEU A 241 16.12 25.62 32.67
CA LEU A 241 17.31 25.98 33.46
C LEU A 241 17.27 25.44 34.90
N ILE A 242 16.08 25.30 35.48
CA ILE A 242 15.91 24.86 36.88
C ILE A 242 15.72 23.33 36.97
N SER A 243 15.18 22.67 35.95
CA SER A 243 14.85 21.24 36.06
C SER A 243 16.08 20.32 36.00
N SER A 244 16.22 19.47 37.02
CA SER A 244 17.18 18.36 37.05
C SER A 244 16.67 17.08 36.35
N ASP A 245 15.40 17.07 35.93
CA ASP A 245 14.71 15.90 35.38
C ASP A 245 15.21 15.53 33.96
N SER A 246 15.80 14.34 33.83
CA SER A 246 16.37 13.83 32.58
C SER A 246 15.33 13.60 31.48
N ARG A 247 14.07 13.29 31.83
CA ARG A 247 13.00 13.13 30.82
C ARG A 247 12.55 14.46 30.24
N LYS A 248 12.42 15.50 31.07
CA LYS A 248 12.06 16.85 30.58
C LYS A 248 13.13 17.41 29.65
N LYS A 249 14.41 17.17 29.96
CA LYS A 249 15.53 17.52 29.08
C LYS A 249 15.47 16.79 27.74
N TYR A 250 15.14 15.50 27.75
CA TYR A 250 14.94 14.72 26.52
C TYR A 250 13.77 15.23 25.68
N GLN A 251 12.62 15.51 26.31
CA GLN A 251 11.45 16.06 25.61
C GLN A 251 11.76 17.44 25.00
N PHE A 252 12.45 18.30 25.75
CA PHE A 252 12.91 19.59 25.24
C PHE A 252 13.85 19.42 24.04
N TYR A 253 14.84 18.54 24.15
CA TYR A 253 15.74 18.17 23.06
C TYR A 253 14.99 17.70 21.81
N MET A 254 14.06 16.76 21.96
CA MET A 254 13.27 16.20 20.85
C MET A 254 12.43 17.27 20.14
N LYS A 255 11.79 18.15 20.91
CA LYS A 255 10.97 19.25 20.39
C LYS A 255 11.81 20.32 19.67
N VAL A 256 12.94 20.68 20.27
CA VAL A 256 13.84 21.68 19.74
C VAL A 256 14.50 21.22 18.43
N SER A 257 15.02 19.98 18.41
CA SER A 257 15.64 19.37 17.23
C SER A 257 14.65 18.98 16.13
N GLN A 258 13.35 19.18 16.34
CA GLN A 258 12.26 18.75 15.46
C GLN A 258 12.23 17.23 15.18
N LEU A 259 13.00 16.45 15.95
CA LEU A 259 12.98 14.99 15.87
C LEU A 259 11.63 14.43 16.34
N ASP A 260 10.91 15.15 17.18
CA ASP A 260 9.55 14.80 17.61
C ASP A 260 8.54 14.81 16.44
N GLN A 261 8.59 15.82 15.57
CA GLN A 261 7.73 15.91 14.39
C GLN A 261 8.01 14.76 13.41
N ILE A 262 9.29 14.45 13.20
CA ILE A 262 9.72 13.31 12.37
C ILE A 262 9.24 12.00 12.99
N LYS A 263 9.39 11.82 14.31
CA LYS A 263 8.90 10.64 15.05
C LYS A 263 7.39 10.49 14.90
N GLN A 264 6.61 11.56 15.07
CA GLN A 264 5.15 11.53 14.93
C GLN A 264 4.70 11.17 13.50
N ALA A 265 5.31 11.79 12.47
CA ALA A 265 5.00 11.49 11.08
C ALA A 265 5.35 10.02 10.72
N TYR A 266 6.44 9.51 11.29
CA TYR A 266 6.80 8.10 11.22
C TYR A 266 5.76 7.19 11.89
N GLU A 267 5.36 7.46 13.13
CA GLU A 267 4.38 6.66 13.88
C GLU A 267 3.01 6.64 13.18
N GLN A 268 2.58 7.77 12.62
CA GLN A 268 1.37 7.85 11.80
C GLN A 268 1.46 6.96 10.54
N SER A 269 2.63 6.94 9.90
CA SER A 269 2.89 6.07 8.74
C SER A 269 2.79 4.59 9.12
N VAL A 270 3.37 4.20 10.26
CA VAL A 270 3.29 2.82 10.80
C VAL A 270 1.83 2.43 11.07
N CYS A 271 1.08 3.29 11.78
CA CYS A 271 -0.33 3.04 12.10
C CYS A 271 -1.18 2.88 10.83
N THR A 272 -0.95 3.74 9.84
CA THR A 272 -1.64 3.68 8.54
C THR A 272 -1.37 2.34 7.83
N VAL A 273 -0.11 1.90 7.79
CA VAL A 273 0.26 0.61 7.19
C VAL A 273 -0.35 -0.57 7.95
N GLN A 274 -0.41 -0.52 9.28
CA GLN A 274 -1.08 -1.55 10.09
C GLN A 274 -2.58 -1.65 9.75
N LEU A 275 -3.27 -0.51 9.66
CA LEU A 275 -4.69 -0.46 9.31
C LEU A 275 -4.96 -0.96 7.89
N LEU A 276 -4.10 -0.60 6.92
CA LEU A 276 -4.19 -1.14 5.56
C LEU A 276 -3.92 -2.65 5.54
N THR A 277 -2.97 -3.13 6.33
CA THR A 277 -2.66 -4.57 6.46
C THR A 277 -3.87 -5.34 6.98
N GLN A 278 -4.55 -4.81 8.01
CA GLN A 278 -5.80 -5.40 8.50
C GLN A 278 -6.88 -5.44 7.41
N ARG A 279 -7.06 -4.36 6.64
CA ARG A 279 -8.02 -4.34 5.51
C ARG A 279 -7.68 -5.41 4.47
N VAL A 280 -6.41 -5.55 4.08
CA VAL A 280 -6.02 -6.58 3.11
C VAL A 280 -6.19 -8.00 3.66
N ASN A 281 -6.00 -8.20 4.97
CA ASN A 281 -6.32 -9.49 5.60
C ASN A 281 -7.83 -9.80 5.53
N THR A 282 -8.71 -8.83 5.80
CA THR A 282 -10.16 -9.03 5.61
C THR A 282 -10.52 -9.30 4.14
N MET A 283 -9.80 -8.68 3.19
CA MET A 283 -9.98 -9.00 1.77
C MET A 283 -9.54 -10.43 1.44
N LYS A 284 -8.45 -10.92 2.05
CA LYS A 284 -7.98 -12.30 1.92
C LYS A 284 -9.02 -13.29 2.41
N GLU A 285 -9.60 -13.06 3.59
CA GLU A 285 -10.68 -13.89 4.15
C GLU A 285 -11.88 -13.95 3.21
N LYS A 286 -12.32 -12.78 2.71
CA LYS A 286 -13.41 -12.70 1.72
C LYS A 286 -13.08 -13.44 0.42
N HIS A 287 -11.83 -13.41 -0.06
CA HIS A 287 -11.42 -14.19 -1.23
C HIS A 287 -11.54 -15.70 -0.97
N VAL A 288 -11.13 -16.17 0.21
CA VAL A 288 -11.27 -17.57 0.63
C VAL A 288 -12.75 -17.97 0.70
N ASP A 289 -13.62 -17.11 1.23
CA ASP A 289 -15.06 -17.38 1.25
C ASP A 289 -15.66 -17.46 -0.16
N MET A 290 -15.23 -16.59 -1.09
CA MET A 290 -15.65 -16.67 -2.49
C MET A 290 -15.21 -17.98 -3.16
N LEU A 291 -13.99 -18.46 -2.86
CA LEU A 291 -13.51 -19.76 -3.34
C LEU A 291 -14.35 -20.92 -2.77
N ARG A 292 -14.67 -20.89 -1.47
CA ARG A 292 -15.54 -21.88 -0.81
C ARG A 292 -16.94 -21.92 -1.43
N GLN A 293 -17.47 -20.77 -1.85
CA GLN A 293 -18.75 -20.71 -2.56
C GLN A 293 -18.67 -21.14 -4.04
N LEU A 294 -17.48 -21.14 -4.64
CA LEU A 294 -17.24 -21.60 -6.02
C LEU A 294 -17.14 -23.13 -6.10
N GLU A 295 -16.56 -23.75 -5.08
CA GLU A 295 -16.30 -25.18 -4.98
C GLU A 295 -17.52 -26.08 -5.28
N PRO A 296 -18.73 -25.87 -4.71
CA PRO A 296 -19.89 -26.70 -5.04
C PRO A 296 -20.32 -26.53 -6.50
N LEU A 297 -20.24 -25.31 -7.05
CA LEU A 297 -20.56 -25.06 -8.46
C LEU A 297 -19.55 -25.71 -9.41
N GLU A 298 -18.27 -25.73 -9.03
CA GLU A 298 -17.23 -26.43 -9.78
C GLU A 298 -17.46 -27.94 -9.78
N GLN A 299 -17.84 -28.53 -8.65
CA GLN A 299 -18.19 -29.94 -8.56
C GLN A 299 -19.39 -30.28 -9.46
N GLU A 300 -20.42 -29.43 -9.48
CA GLU A 300 -21.58 -29.59 -10.37
C GLU A 300 -21.20 -29.46 -11.86
N VAL A 301 -20.35 -28.50 -12.23
CA VAL A 301 -19.84 -28.38 -13.61
C VAL A 301 -18.98 -29.58 -14.00
N LYS A 302 -18.12 -30.09 -13.11
CA LYS A 302 -17.33 -31.31 -13.34
C LYS A 302 -18.24 -32.53 -13.54
N LYS A 303 -19.34 -32.66 -12.82
CA LYS A 303 -20.34 -33.72 -13.06
C LYS A 303 -20.96 -33.58 -14.47
N ILE A 304 -21.29 -32.35 -14.90
CA ILE A 304 -21.82 -32.08 -16.24
C ILE A 304 -20.80 -32.42 -17.35
N GLU A 305 -19.54 -32.05 -17.18
CA GLU A 305 -18.45 -32.37 -18.12
C GLU A 305 -18.16 -33.86 -18.16
N LEU A 306 -18.09 -34.52 -17.00
CA LEU A 306 -17.88 -35.96 -16.89
C LEU A 306 -19.01 -36.72 -17.60
N ARG A 307 -20.26 -36.28 -17.42
CA ARG A 307 -21.41 -36.82 -18.15
C ARG A 307 -21.28 -36.62 -19.66
N ARG A 308 -20.89 -35.43 -20.13
CA ARG A 308 -20.65 -35.18 -21.57
C ARG A 308 -19.57 -36.11 -22.12
N ASN A 309 -18.49 -36.31 -21.38
CA ASN A 309 -17.44 -37.27 -21.75
C ASN A 309 -17.99 -38.70 -21.82
N TYR A 310 -18.87 -39.09 -20.89
CA TYR A 310 -19.56 -40.38 -20.93
C TYR A 310 -20.54 -40.50 -22.10
N GLU A 311 -21.21 -39.41 -22.52
CA GLU A 311 -22.07 -39.38 -23.72
C GLU A 311 -21.25 -39.51 -25.01
N GLU A 312 -20.13 -38.80 -25.13
CA GLU A 312 -19.19 -38.92 -26.25
C GLU A 312 -18.56 -40.31 -26.28
N LYS A 313 -18.13 -40.83 -25.11
CA LYS A 313 -17.61 -42.20 -24.97
C LYS A 313 -18.68 -43.25 -25.28
N ARG A 314 -19.96 -43.01 -24.94
CA ARG A 314 -21.08 -43.89 -25.32
C ARG A 314 -21.21 -43.96 -26.83
N HIS A 315 -21.19 -42.83 -27.53
CA HIS A 315 -21.29 -42.82 -29.00
C HIS A 315 -20.10 -43.52 -29.68
N VAL A 316 -18.89 -43.34 -29.15
CA VAL A 316 -17.70 -44.05 -29.64
C VAL A 316 -17.79 -45.54 -29.35
N LEU A 317 -18.18 -45.94 -28.13
CA LEU A 317 -18.35 -47.35 -27.73
C LEU A 317 -19.53 -48.01 -28.46
N GLU A 318 -20.57 -47.29 -28.83
CA GLU A 318 -21.69 -47.80 -29.67
C GLU A 318 -21.20 -48.11 -31.08
N ALA A 319 -20.41 -47.21 -31.68
CA ALA A 319 -19.78 -47.45 -32.98
C ALA A 319 -18.73 -48.58 -32.91
N GLU A 320 -17.95 -48.63 -31.85
CA GLU A 320 -16.96 -49.68 -31.57
C GLU A 320 -17.64 -51.03 -31.31
N LEU A 321 -18.79 -51.07 -30.61
CA LEU A 321 -19.59 -52.27 -30.36
C LEU A 321 -20.15 -52.83 -31.67
N ILE A 322 -20.57 -51.98 -32.61
CA ILE A 322 -21.05 -52.41 -33.93
C ILE A 322 -19.90 -53.05 -34.73
N SER A 323 -18.71 -52.45 -34.69
CA SER A 323 -17.49 -52.96 -35.33
C SER A 323 -16.99 -54.26 -34.67
N ALA A 324 -16.91 -54.27 -33.35
CA ALA A 324 -16.47 -55.39 -32.53
C ALA A 324 -17.47 -56.54 -32.55
N ARG A 325 -18.79 -56.32 -32.70
CA ARG A 325 -19.75 -57.43 -32.92
C ARG A 325 -19.57 -58.08 -34.30
N ALA A 326 -19.19 -57.31 -35.32
CA ALA A 326 -18.87 -57.83 -36.65
C ALA A 326 -17.53 -58.56 -36.69
N ASP A 327 -16.52 -58.07 -35.97
CA ASP A 327 -15.23 -58.73 -35.79
C ASP A 327 -15.33 -59.92 -34.85
N GLN A 328 -16.00 -59.83 -33.70
CA GLN A 328 -16.26 -60.94 -32.79
C GLN A 328 -17.06 -62.05 -33.46
N ALA A 329 -17.93 -61.78 -34.44
CA ALA A 329 -18.55 -62.86 -35.21
C ALA A 329 -17.55 -63.60 -36.11
N ARG A 330 -16.48 -62.93 -36.59
CA ARG A 330 -15.37 -63.54 -37.37
C ARG A 330 -14.29 -64.15 -36.47
N GLN A 331 -13.99 -63.49 -35.37
CA GLN A 331 -13.02 -63.88 -34.36
C GLN A 331 -13.59 -65.00 -33.49
N GLN A 332 -14.87 -65.06 -33.11
CA GLN A 332 -15.46 -66.24 -32.46
C GLN A 332 -15.46 -67.47 -33.37
N LEU A 333 -15.47 -67.30 -34.69
CA LEU A 333 -15.31 -68.42 -35.62
C LEU A 333 -13.84 -68.89 -35.68
N PHE A 334 -12.89 -67.95 -35.58
CA PHE A 334 -11.45 -68.22 -35.51
C PHE A 334 -10.97 -68.64 -34.10
N GLU A 335 -11.59 -68.15 -33.03
CA GLU A 335 -11.31 -68.34 -31.60
C GLU A 335 -12.02 -69.58 -31.08
N VAL A 336 -13.24 -69.91 -31.52
CA VAL A 336 -13.77 -71.23 -31.17
C VAL A 336 -12.92 -72.33 -31.83
N GLN A 337 -12.25 -72.03 -32.95
CA GLN A 337 -11.29 -72.92 -33.62
C GLN A 337 -9.88 -72.87 -32.97
N TYR A 338 -9.40 -71.69 -32.59
CA TYR A 338 -8.09 -71.47 -31.95
C TYR A 338 -8.10 -71.80 -30.46
N GLU A 339 -9.18 -71.56 -29.71
CA GLU A 339 -9.41 -72.06 -28.34
C GLU A 339 -9.64 -73.57 -28.33
N LEU A 340 -10.24 -74.16 -29.37
CA LEU A 340 -10.25 -75.63 -29.51
C LEU A 340 -8.84 -76.22 -29.63
N ASP A 341 -7.87 -75.46 -30.15
CA ASP A 341 -6.47 -75.88 -30.30
C ASP A 341 -5.55 -75.40 -29.16
N GLN A 342 -5.82 -74.25 -28.54
CA GLN A 342 -5.12 -73.71 -27.37
C GLN A 342 -5.56 -74.40 -26.06
N ILE A 343 -6.84 -74.76 -25.92
CA ILE A 343 -7.32 -75.54 -24.75
C ILE A 343 -6.75 -76.97 -24.79
N LYS A 344 -6.45 -77.51 -25.99
CA LYS A 344 -5.68 -78.75 -26.14
C LYS A 344 -4.21 -78.56 -25.72
N LYS A 345 -3.55 -77.48 -26.16
CA LYS A 345 -2.16 -77.16 -25.77
C LYS A 345 -1.98 -76.81 -24.28
N THR A 346 -2.87 -76.01 -23.70
CA THR A 346 -2.82 -75.67 -22.26
C THR A 346 -3.18 -76.84 -21.37
N LYS A 347 -3.97 -77.80 -21.85
CA LYS A 347 -4.14 -79.07 -21.14
C LYS A 347 -2.80 -79.81 -21.05
N ASP A 348 -2.08 -79.93 -22.16
CA ASP A 348 -0.77 -80.59 -22.22
C ASP A 348 0.29 -79.85 -21.36
N ASP A 349 0.29 -78.50 -21.35
CA ASP A 349 1.19 -77.70 -20.47
C ASP A 349 0.80 -77.74 -18.99
N THR A 350 -0.50 -77.78 -18.64
CA THR A 350 -0.94 -77.85 -17.24
C THR A 350 -0.62 -79.23 -16.66
N ASP A 351 -0.79 -80.28 -17.45
CA ASP A 351 -0.40 -81.65 -17.07
C ASP A 351 1.14 -81.77 -16.96
N GLY A 352 1.90 -81.03 -17.79
CA GLY A 352 3.37 -80.90 -17.67
C GLY A 352 3.87 -80.11 -16.45
N GLN A 353 3.25 -78.96 -16.12
CA GLN A 353 3.60 -78.19 -14.91
C GLN A 353 3.24 -78.92 -13.62
N ILE A 354 2.18 -79.73 -13.62
CA ILE A 354 1.86 -80.58 -12.46
C ILE A 354 2.98 -81.58 -12.21
N ILE A 355 3.58 -82.16 -13.26
CA ILE A 355 4.70 -83.10 -13.13
C ILE A 355 5.97 -82.38 -12.67
N GLU A 356 6.29 -81.21 -13.22
CA GLU A 356 7.48 -80.43 -12.87
C GLU A 356 7.42 -79.81 -11.45
N THR A 357 6.23 -79.41 -10.99
CA THR A 357 6.04 -78.84 -9.64
C THR A 357 5.98 -79.94 -8.56
N ASN A 358 5.52 -81.15 -8.89
CA ASN A 358 5.59 -82.31 -7.99
C ASN A 358 7.03 -82.74 -7.71
N ASN A 359 7.96 -82.58 -8.67
CA ASN A 359 9.38 -82.90 -8.46
C ASN A 359 10.11 -81.88 -7.57
N LYS A 360 9.63 -80.63 -7.49
CA LYS A 360 10.20 -79.59 -6.60
C LYS A 360 9.81 -79.78 -5.13
N ILE A 361 8.63 -80.37 -4.85
CA ILE A 361 8.22 -80.72 -3.48
C ILE A 361 9.10 -81.85 -2.93
N LEU A 362 9.40 -82.86 -3.76
CA LEU A 362 10.24 -84.00 -3.37
C LEU A 362 11.68 -83.60 -2.95
N ASP A 363 12.21 -82.52 -3.52
CA ASP A 363 13.53 -81.96 -3.20
C ASP A 363 13.50 -81.04 -1.96
N ILE A 364 12.39 -80.34 -1.70
CA ILE A 364 12.19 -79.55 -0.47
C ILE A 364 11.98 -80.48 0.74
N ASP A 365 11.21 -81.55 0.57
CA ASP A 365 10.93 -82.53 1.64
C ASP A 365 12.22 -83.23 2.11
N GLN A 366 13.13 -83.59 1.19
CA GLN A 366 14.44 -84.15 1.56
C GLN A 366 15.36 -83.17 2.30
N ARG A 367 15.23 -81.86 2.07
CA ARG A 367 16.02 -80.85 2.80
C ARG A 367 15.45 -80.55 4.17
N LEU A 368 14.12 -80.53 4.31
CA LEU A 368 13.44 -80.33 5.59
C LEU A 368 13.74 -81.46 6.58
N ASP A 369 13.74 -82.71 6.12
CA ASP A 369 14.05 -83.86 6.99
C ASP A 369 15.50 -83.83 7.51
N ASN A 370 16.46 -83.36 6.70
CA ASN A 370 17.85 -83.21 7.16
C ASN A 370 18.01 -82.06 8.18
N TYR A 371 17.31 -80.92 7.98
CA TYR A 371 17.36 -79.80 8.93
C TYR A 371 16.66 -80.11 10.26
N LEU A 372 15.63 -80.95 10.26
CA LEU A 372 14.95 -81.37 11.48
C LEU A 372 15.82 -82.30 12.36
N ILE A 373 16.70 -83.10 11.76
CA ILE A 373 17.67 -83.93 12.48
C ILE A 373 18.77 -83.05 13.11
N GLU A 374 19.34 -82.10 12.35
CA GLU A 374 20.34 -81.16 12.89
C GLU A 374 19.75 -80.29 14.02
N LYS A 375 18.48 -79.89 13.93
CA LYS A 375 17.80 -79.12 14.97
C LYS A 375 17.80 -79.83 16.32
N HIS A 376 17.54 -81.14 16.34
CA HIS A 376 17.47 -81.92 17.57
C HIS A 376 18.85 -82.07 18.25
N ASP A 377 19.93 -82.15 17.48
CA ASP A 377 21.29 -82.22 18.03
C ASP A 377 21.73 -80.87 18.63
N PHE A 378 21.35 -79.75 18.02
CA PHE A 378 21.58 -78.41 18.60
C PHE A 378 20.80 -78.18 19.92
N GLU A 379 19.56 -78.69 20.04
CA GLU A 379 18.78 -78.58 21.29
C GLU A 379 19.41 -79.34 22.46
N LYS A 380 20.04 -80.48 22.18
CA LYS A 380 20.74 -81.28 23.19
C LYS A 380 22.05 -80.62 23.64
N ASP A 381 22.80 -80.02 22.72
CA ASP A 381 24.05 -79.29 23.01
C ASP A 381 23.80 -77.98 23.79
N ILE A 382 22.76 -77.23 23.45
CA ILE A 382 22.40 -75.96 24.14
C ILE A 382 22.00 -76.24 25.60
N ASN A 383 21.23 -77.30 25.86
CA ASN A 383 20.81 -77.65 27.22
C ASN A 383 21.99 -78.07 28.11
N GLY A 384 22.96 -78.84 27.60
CA GLY A 384 24.18 -79.20 28.35
C GLY A 384 25.11 -78.01 28.65
N LEU A 385 25.16 -77.01 27.76
CA LEU A 385 25.90 -75.77 28.00
C LEU A 385 25.20 -74.85 29.01
N ASN A 386 23.87 -74.83 29.05
CA ASN A 386 23.09 -74.07 30.03
C ASN A 386 23.31 -74.57 31.47
N ASP A 387 23.46 -75.88 31.67
CA ASP A 387 23.76 -76.44 33.01
C ASP A 387 25.15 -76.01 33.52
N LEU A 388 26.17 -75.99 32.66
CA LEU A 388 27.51 -75.48 32.98
C LEU A 388 27.52 -73.96 33.24
N LEU A 389 26.68 -73.21 32.52
CA LEU A 389 26.49 -71.78 32.73
C LEU A 389 25.90 -71.50 34.11
N SER A 390 24.99 -72.35 34.61
CA SER A 390 24.45 -72.24 35.97
C SER A 390 25.52 -72.41 37.06
N TYR A 391 26.48 -73.32 36.88
CA TYR A 391 27.60 -73.53 37.81
C TYR A 391 28.52 -72.32 37.91
N PHE A 392 28.98 -71.78 36.77
CA PHE A 392 29.84 -70.59 36.75
C PHE A 392 29.09 -69.33 37.20
N SER A 393 27.76 -69.26 37.02
CA SER A 393 26.96 -68.13 37.51
C SER A 393 27.00 -68.00 39.04
N LYS A 394 27.01 -69.14 39.77
CA LYS A 394 27.03 -69.16 41.22
C LYS A 394 28.39 -68.73 41.78
N GLN A 395 29.48 -69.21 41.17
CA GLN A 395 30.83 -68.74 41.53
C GLN A 395 31.06 -67.26 41.20
N LYS A 396 30.48 -66.78 40.09
CA LYS A 396 30.50 -65.36 39.71
C LYS A 396 29.83 -64.50 40.79
N GLN A 397 28.67 -64.91 41.32
CA GLN A 397 27.97 -64.17 42.37
C GLN A 397 28.77 -64.06 43.68
N ASP A 398 29.43 -65.13 44.14
CA ASP A 398 30.19 -65.12 45.39
C ASP A 398 31.41 -64.18 45.33
N ILE A 399 32.15 -64.17 44.22
CA ILE A 399 33.27 -63.25 44.01
C ILE A 399 32.76 -61.81 43.79
N GLN A 400 31.64 -61.64 43.10
CA GLN A 400 30.99 -60.32 42.95
C GLN A 400 30.60 -59.73 44.30
N PHE A 401 30.14 -60.52 45.27
CA PHE A 401 29.81 -60.03 46.61
C PHE A 401 31.05 -59.50 47.36
N LYS A 402 32.18 -60.20 47.28
CA LYS A 402 33.47 -59.75 47.85
C LYS A 402 33.98 -58.49 47.16
N ILE A 403 33.91 -58.43 45.83
CA ILE A 403 34.24 -57.22 45.06
C ILE A 403 33.32 -56.07 45.45
N HIS A 404 32.04 -56.31 45.69
CA HIS A 404 31.10 -55.27 46.10
C HIS A 404 31.48 -54.67 47.45
N SER A 405 31.81 -55.50 48.45
CA SER A 405 32.31 -55.04 49.76
C SER A 405 33.56 -54.16 49.62
N PHE A 406 34.59 -54.64 48.92
CA PHE A 406 35.81 -53.85 48.71
C PHE A 406 35.60 -52.62 47.82
N THR A 407 34.62 -52.67 46.91
CA THR A 407 34.22 -51.52 46.09
C THR A 407 33.58 -50.46 46.97
N GLN A 408 32.75 -50.84 47.92
CA GLN A 408 32.12 -49.91 48.84
C GLN A 408 33.15 -49.25 49.78
N ASP A 409 34.13 -50.00 50.26
CA ASP A 409 35.25 -49.44 51.04
C ASP A 409 36.13 -48.52 50.19
N CYS A 410 36.47 -48.93 48.96
CA CYS A 410 37.17 -48.07 48.00
C CYS A 410 36.36 -46.81 47.69
N GLU A 411 35.03 -46.89 47.55
CA GLU A 411 34.16 -45.74 47.33
C GLU A 411 34.10 -44.81 48.55
N ASN A 412 34.13 -45.34 49.77
CA ASN A 412 34.18 -44.53 50.98
C ASN A 412 35.51 -43.78 51.09
N TYR A 413 36.65 -44.45 50.90
CA TYR A 413 37.95 -43.77 50.86
C TYR A 413 38.07 -42.82 49.67
N ARG A 414 37.52 -43.19 48.50
CA ARG A 414 37.48 -42.32 47.34
C ARG A 414 36.63 -41.08 47.61
N LYS A 415 35.48 -41.18 48.28
CA LYS A 415 34.67 -40.02 48.67
C LYS A 415 35.46 -39.08 49.57
N ILE A 416 36.13 -39.61 50.60
CA ILE A 416 36.99 -38.81 51.48
C ILE A 416 38.13 -38.15 50.68
N LEU A 417 38.78 -38.89 49.78
CA LEU A 417 39.80 -38.34 48.88
C LEU A 417 39.23 -37.27 47.96
N THR A 418 38.03 -37.47 47.42
CA THR A 418 37.38 -36.50 46.53
C THR A 418 37.00 -35.24 47.30
N ASP A 419 36.49 -35.36 48.53
CA ASP A 419 36.13 -34.22 49.37
C ASP A 419 37.37 -33.40 49.76
N VAL A 420 38.48 -34.08 50.10
CA VAL A 420 39.77 -33.44 50.39
C VAL A 420 40.40 -32.83 49.13
N GLU A 421 40.34 -33.51 47.97
CA GLU A 421 40.78 -32.99 46.67
C GLU A 421 39.95 -31.78 46.23
N LEU A 422 38.63 -31.80 46.44
CA LEU A 422 37.75 -30.69 46.09
C LEU A 422 38.08 -29.44 46.92
N GLU A 423 38.35 -29.61 48.22
CA GLU A 423 38.81 -28.51 49.07
C GLU A 423 40.21 -28.04 48.71
N GLN A 424 41.14 -28.95 48.36
CA GLN A 424 42.46 -28.55 47.86
C GLN A 424 42.37 -27.80 46.53
N ILE A 425 41.56 -28.27 45.60
CA ILE A 425 41.31 -27.60 44.31
C ILE A 425 40.62 -26.26 44.54
N TYR A 426 39.72 -26.15 45.51
CA TYR A 426 39.06 -24.89 45.85
C TYR A 426 40.05 -23.88 46.42
N LEU A 427 40.87 -24.28 47.39
CA LEU A 427 41.91 -23.43 47.97
C LEU A 427 42.98 -23.06 46.94
N GLN A 428 43.41 -24.01 46.11
CA GLN A 428 44.38 -23.77 45.03
C GLN A 428 43.80 -22.84 43.96
N LYS A 429 42.51 -23.00 43.57
CA LYS A 429 41.84 -22.06 42.65
C LYS A 429 41.74 -20.66 43.21
N GLN A 430 41.57 -20.49 44.52
CA GLN A 430 41.57 -19.16 45.12
C GLN A 430 42.99 -18.56 45.09
N ILE A 431 44.02 -19.34 45.43
CA ILE A 431 45.43 -18.90 45.36
C ILE A 431 45.82 -18.55 43.91
N ASP A 432 45.56 -19.43 42.95
CA ASP A 432 45.83 -19.21 41.52
C ASP A 432 45.04 -18.01 40.96
N LYS A 433 43.85 -17.73 41.51
CA LYS A 433 43.05 -16.56 41.12
C LYS A 433 43.67 -15.27 41.65
N TYR A 434 44.22 -15.26 42.86
CA TYR A 434 44.96 -14.11 43.38
C TYR A 434 46.24 -13.84 42.58
N GLU A 435 47.03 -14.88 42.26
CA GLU A 435 48.27 -14.74 41.49
C GLU A 435 48.02 -14.36 40.01
N ASN A 436 46.97 -14.88 39.38
CA ASN A 436 46.62 -14.52 38.00
C ASN A 436 46.03 -13.11 37.85
N LEU A 437 45.29 -12.61 38.84
CA LEU A 437 44.71 -11.26 38.78
C LEU A 437 45.80 -10.17 38.80
N GLU A 438 46.92 -10.42 39.49
CA GLU A 438 48.04 -9.48 39.56
C GLU A 438 48.84 -9.44 38.24
N GLN A 439 49.01 -10.59 37.55
CA GLN A 439 49.68 -10.65 36.24
C GLN A 439 48.78 -10.26 35.04
N GLN A 440 47.45 -10.42 35.15
CA GLN A 440 46.50 -10.09 34.08
C GLN A 440 46.26 -8.58 33.93
N SER A 441 46.44 -7.77 34.97
CA SER A 441 46.25 -6.32 34.89
C SER A 441 47.19 -5.66 33.87
N ASP A 442 48.48 -6.01 33.91
CA ASP A 442 49.50 -5.35 33.06
C ASP A 442 49.45 -5.78 31.58
N ASN A 443 49.08 -7.03 31.29
CA ASN A 443 48.98 -7.55 29.92
C ASN A 443 47.67 -7.10 29.21
N ASN A 444 46.58 -6.96 29.97
CA ASN A 444 45.29 -6.53 29.42
C ASN A 444 45.34 -5.06 28.95
N ASP A 445 46.09 -4.20 29.62
CA ASP A 445 46.21 -2.79 29.24
C ASP A 445 46.98 -2.58 27.93
N GLN A 446 48.01 -3.38 27.66
CA GLN A 446 48.72 -3.34 26.37
C GLN A 446 47.91 -3.90 25.20
N GLN A 447 47.05 -4.90 25.47
CA GLN A 447 46.15 -5.47 24.45
C GLN A 447 44.99 -4.53 24.11
N ARG A 448 44.45 -3.81 25.11
CA ARG A 448 43.41 -2.79 24.91
C ARG A 448 43.86 -1.72 23.90
N LEU A 449 45.06 -1.17 24.06
CA LEU A 449 45.58 -0.13 23.18
C LEU A 449 45.70 -0.59 21.71
N LYS A 450 46.08 -1.84 21.48
CA LYS A 450 46.20 -2.41 20.11
C LYS A 450 44.83 -2.62 19.47
N ILE A 451 43.85 -3.11 20.23
CA ILE A 451 42.48 -3.33 19.76
C ILE A 451 41.82 -1.98 19.39
N ASP A 452 42.02 -0.94 20.22
CA ASP A 452 41.47 0.41 19.95
C ASP A 452 42.06 1.05 18.68
N GLN A 453 43.36 0.86 18.42
CA GLN A 453 44.00 1.29 17.17
C GLN A 453 43.45 0.54 15.94
N GLU A 454 43.24 -0.78 16.04
CA GLU A 454 42.67 -1.56 14.93
C GLU A 454 41.20 -1.19 14.67
N ILE A 455 40.40 -0.97 15.72
CA ILE A 455 39.01 -0.49 15.60
C ILE A 455 38.97 0.84 14.84
N SER A 456 39.84 1.79 15.19
CA SER A 456 39.90 3.11 14.54
C SER A 456 40.22 3.01 13.04
N SER A 457 41.24 2.23 12.67
CA SER A 457 41.61 2.03 11.26
C SER A 457 40.51 1.35 10.43
N ARG A 458 39.77 0.41 11.03
CA ARG A 458 38.65 -0.28 10.37
C ARG A 458 37.43 0.61 10.24
N GLN A 459 37.19 1.52 11.18
CA GLN A 459 36.14 2.53 11.09
C GLN A 459 36.39 3.53 9.94
N GLU A 460 37.64 3.94 9.71
CA GLU A 460 38.01 4.76 8.55
C GLU A 460 37.72 4.05 7.23
N LYS A 461 38.16 2.78 7.11
CA LYS A 461 37.86 1.95 5.94
C LYS A 461 36.36 1.70 5.74
N GLN A 462 35.58 1.62 6.82
CA GLN A 462 34.12 1.52 6.75
C GLN A 462 33.52 2.78 6.10
N LEU A 463 34.02 3.96 6.48
CA LEU A 463 33.55 5.25 5.96
C LEU A 463 33.86 5.41 4.46
N GLU A 464 35.00 4.90 4.00
CA GLU A 464 35.32 4.84 2.56
C GLU A 464 34.39 3.91 1.78
N LEU A 465 34.14 2.70 2.31
CA LEU A 465 33.23 1.74 1.68
C LEU A 465 31.79 2.26 1.63
N ASP A 466 31.34 2.96 2.67
CA ASP A 466 30.01 3.59 2.72
C ASP A 466 29.89 4.71 1.66
N LYS A 467 30.94 5.52 1.43
CA LYS A 467 30.97 6.52 0.33
C LYS A 467 30.82 5.87 -1.05
N ILE A 468 31.53 4.78 -1.32
CA ILE A 468 31.45 4.04 -2.60
C ILE A 468 30.05 3.45 -2.81
N ILE A 469 29.43 2.94 -1.73
CA ILE A 469 28.06 2.40 -1.81
C ILE A 469 27.06 3.52 -2.17
N ILE A 470 27.22 4.71 -1.61
CA ILE A 470 26.36 5.86 -1.91
C ILE A 470 26.49 6.27 -3.38
N SER A 471 27.72 6.40 -3.91
CA SER A 471 27.93 6.78 -5.31
C SER A 471 27.36 5.73 -6.28
N LEU A 472 27.59 4.43 -6.02
CA LEU A 472 27.02 3.35 -6.84
C LEU A 472 25.50 3.30 -6.77
N THR A 473 24.89 3.66 -5.63
CA THR A 473 23.44 3.70 -5.47
C THR A 473 22.83 4.80 -6.33
N GLU A 474 23.45 5.97 -6.38
CA GLU A 474 22.99 7.10 -7.19
C GLU A 474 23.12 6.80 -8.69
N ASP A 475 24.23 6.19 -9.10
CA ASP A 475 24.43 5.75 -10.48
C ASP A 475 23.40 4.70 -10.94
N ILE A 476 23.01 3.78 -10.06
CA ILE A 476 21.95 2.80 -10.35
C ILE A 476 20.60 3.51 -10.50
N ARG A 477 20.32 4.52 -9.66
CA ARG A 477 19.09 5.30 -9.73
C ARG A 477 18.94 6.01 -11.07
N ILE A 478 19.99 6.72 -11.51
CA ILE A 478 20.00 7.44 -12.79
C ILE A 478 19.78 6.46 -13.97
N ASN A 479 20.43 5.30 -13.93
CA ASN A 479 20.23 4.27 -14.95
C ASN A 479 18.81 3.68 -14.94
N ASP A 480 18.21 3.48 -13.77
CA ASP A 480 16.83 2.98 -13.65
C ASP A 480 15.80 3.97 -14.18
N GLU A 481 15.99 5.27 -13.94
CA GLU A 481 15.19 6.35 -14.53
C GLU A 481 15.28 6.33 -16.06
N SER A 482 16.51 6.27 -16.62
CA SER A 482 16.71 6.22 -18.07
C SER A 482 16.12 4.96 -18.74
N ILE A 483 16.18 3.80 -18.06
CA ILE A 483 15.54 2.57 -18.53
C ILE A 483 14.00 2.72 -18.52
N HIS A 484 13.45 3.36 -17.49
CA HIS A 484 12.01 3.58 -17.37
C HIS A 484 11.49 4.49 -18.48
N ASP A 485 12.18 5.60 -18.74
CA ASP A 485 11.81 6.54 -19.80
C ASP A 485 11.82 5.87 -21.18
N LYS A 486 12.87 5.10 -21.48
CA LYS A 486 12.96 4.32 -22.73
C LYS A 486 11.84 3.28 -22.84
N GLN A 487 11.44 2.66 -21.74
CA GLN A 487 10.34 1.69 -21.72
C GLN A 487 8.99 2.36 -22.01
N ILE A 488 8.73 3.55 -21.45
CA ILE A 488 7.53 4.34 -21.76
C ILE A 488 7.49 4.68 -23.26
N THR A 489 8.60 5.15 -23.82
CA THR A 489 8.69 5.48 -25.25
C THR A 489 8.43 4.26 -26.14
N ILE A 490 8.99 3.09 -25.78
CA ILE A 490 8.71 1.83 -26.49
C ILE A 490 7.22 1.49 -26.46
N ASP A 491 6.56 1.67 -25.32
CA ASP A 491 5.15 1.30 -25.19
C ASP A 491 4.22 2.27 -25.94
N LEU A 492 4.58 3.56 -26.04
CA LEU A 492 3.91 4.53 -26.91
C LEU A 492 4.06 4.14 -28.39
N LEU A 493 5.29 3.90 -28.86
CA LEU A 493 5.57 3.52 -30.25
C LEU A 493 4.92 2.19 -30.63
N LYS A 494 4.85 1.21 -29.71
CA LYS A 494 4.14 -0.06 -29.94
C LYS A 494 2.63 0.13 -30.12
N ASN A 495 2.03 1.05 -29.37
CA ASN A 495 0.60 1.33 -29.51
C ASN A 495 0.31 1.98 -30.86
N GLU A 496 1.14 2.92 -31.28
CA GLU A 496 1.05 3.55 -32.60
C GLU A 496 1.26 2.53 -33.74
N LEU A 497 2.29 1.69 -33.61
CA LEU A 497 2.55 0.60 -34.55
C LEU A 497 1.35 -0.35 -34.64
N LYS A 498 0.74 -0.72 -33.51
CA LYS A 498 -0.43 -1.59 -33.50
C LYS A 498 -1.61 -0.96 -34.25
N GLN A 499 -1.85 0.34 -34.08
CA GLN A 499 -2.91 1.04 -34.81
C GLN A 499 -2.63 1.08 -36.32
N LYS A 500 -1.40 1.45 -36.70
CA LYS A 500 -0.98 1.54 -38.11
C LYS A 500 -1.00 0.16 -38.80
N GLN A 501 -0.53 -0.89 -38.12
CA GLN A 501 -0.59 -2.26 -38.61
C GLN A 501 -2.04 -2.75 -38.81
N GLN A 502 -2.94 -2.43 -37.86
CA GLN A 502 -4.36 -2.78 -38.01
C GLN A 502 -4.99 -2.10 -39.22
N ASN A 503 -4.67 -0.82 -39.45
CA ASN A 503 -5.16 -0.09 -40.63
C ASN A 503 -4.61 -0.68 -41.94
N LEU A 504 -3.32 -1.04 -41.98
CA LEU A 504 -2.68 -1.69 -43.12
C LEU A 504 -3.35 -3.05 -43.43
N ASP A 505 -3.55 -3.88 -42.42
CA ASP A 505 -4.20 -5.20 -42.56
C ASP A 505 -5.67 -5.08 -43.04
N GLU A 506 -6.36 -4.00 -42.69
CA GLU A 506 -7.72 -3.73 -43.16
C GLU A 506 -7.74 -3.28 -44.62
N LEU A 507 -6.84 -2.39 -45.02
CA LEU A 507 -6.73 -1.95 -46.42
C LEU A 507 -6.31 -3.09 -47.36
N ILE A 508 -5.38 -3.96 -46.94
CA ILE A 508 -4.98 -5.15 -47.72
C ILE A 508 -6.16 -6.11 -47.95
N LYS A 509 -7.04 -6.28 -46.96
CA LYS A 509 -8.24 -7.14 -47.09
C LYS A 509 -9.32 -6.52 -47.98
N ILE A 510 -9.36 -5.19 -48.05
CA ILE A 510 -10.26 -4.45 -48.94
C ILE A 510 -9.77 -4.59 -50.39
N ASP A 511 -8.46 -4.47 -50.63
CA ASP A 511 -7.84 -4.63 -51.96
C ASP A 511 -8.10 -6.03 -52.57
N GLN A 512 -8.10 -7.08 -51.73
CA GLN A 512 -8.36 -8.46 -52.16
C GLN A 512 -9.79 -8.74 -52.62
N ASP A 513 -10.81 -8.09 -52.04
CA ASP A 513 -12.21 -8.23 -52.47
C ASP A 513 -12.98 -6.93 -52.21
N LYS A 514 -13.26 -6.20 -53.30
CA LYS A 514 -13.94 -4.89 -53.31
C LYS A 514 -15.32 -4.91 -52.63
N ALA A 515 -15.96 -6.07 -52.46
CA ALA A 515 -17.20 -6.16 -51.69
C ALA A 515 -17.01 -5.93 -50.18
N ASN A 516 -15.80 -6.14 -49.64
CA ASN A 516 -15.46 -5.94 -48.23
C ASN A 516 -15.45 -4.47 -47.79
N VAL A 517 -15.39 -3.52 -48.74
CA VAL A 517 -15.60 -2.07 -48.49
C VAL A 517 -16.93 -1.82 -47.76
N TYR A 518 -17.94 -2.63 -48.05
CA TYR A 518 -19.27 -2.54 -47.48
C TYR A 518 -19.45 -3.36 -46.19
N GLY A 519 -18.40 -4.05 -45.73
CA GLY A 519 -18.36 -4.83 -44.50
C GLY A 519 -17.73 -6.21 -44.70
N LYS A 520 -17.02 -6.73 -43.68
CA LYS A 520 -16.30 -8.03 -43.70
C LYS A 520 -17.20 -9.25 -44.01
N TRP A 521 -18.51 -9.12 -43.81
CA TRP A 521 -19.52 -10.16 -44.06
C TRP A 521 -20.10 -10.11 -45.48
N MET A 522 -19.86 -9.04 -46.24
CA MET A 522 -20.58 -8.75 -47.49
C MET A 522 -20.27 -9.79 -48.57
N SER A 523 -19.01 -10.18 -48.76
CA SER A 523 -18.61 -11.17 -49.76
C SER A 523 -19.23 -12.54 -49.53
N ASP A 524 -19.34 -12.98 -48.27
CA ASP A 524 -20.00 -14.23 -47.91
C ASP A 524 -21.52 -14.13 -48.12
N CYS A 525 -22.11 -12.99 -47.76
CA CYS A 525 -23.54 -12.74 -47.94
C CYS A 525 -23.95 -12.75 -49.42
N LEU A 526 -23.18 -12.10 -50.30
CA LEU A 526 -23.42 -12.12 -51.75
C LEU A 526 -23.37 -13.53 -52.33
N LYS A 527 -22.43 -14.38 -51.86
CA LYS A 527 -22.37 -15.79 -52.25
C LYS A 527 -23.62 -16.56 -51.81
N LYS A 528 -24.09 -16.34 -50.57
CA LYS A 528 -25.33 -16.98 -50.09
C LYS A 528 -26.56 -16.54 -50.89
N ILE A 529 -26.69 -15.25 -51.19
CA ILE A 529 -27.77 -14.71 -52.01
C ILE A 529 -27.75 -15.31 -53.43
N GLN A 530 -26.58 -15.41 -54.05
CA GLN A 530 -26.42 -16.04 -55.37
C GLN A 530 -26.81 -17.52 -55.35
N ASN A 531 -26.50 -18.24 -54.28
CA ASN A 531 -26.76 -19.68 -54.17
C ASN A 531 -28.20 -20.04 -53.75
N ASP A 532 -28.96 -19.14 -53.12
CA ASP A 532 -30.31 -19.43 -52.59
C ASP A 532 -31.39 -19.42 -53.70
N GLN A 533 -31.97 -20.56 -54.03
CA GLN A 533 -32.93 -20.71 -55.14
C GLN A 533 -34.37 -20.26 -54.82
N ARG A 534 -34.65 -19.78 -53.60
CA ARG A 534 -36.01 -19.41 -53.16
C ARG A 534 -36.49 -18.06 -53.70
N PHE A 535 -35.59 -17.21 -54.18
CA PHE A 535 -35.94 -15.89 -54.71
C PHE A 535 -36.69 -15.98 -56.04
N HIS A 536 -37.77 -15.21 -56.20
CA HIS A 536 -38.43 -14.99 -57.49
C HIS A 536 -37.47 -14.29 -58.46
N LYS A 537 -36.75 -13.27 -57.97
CA LYS A 537 -35.64 -12.67 -58.70
C LYS A 537 -34.56 -12.23 -57.72
N LYS A 538 -33.30 -12.46 -58.09
CA LYS A 538 -32.17 -12.21 -57.21
C LYS A 538 -32.10 -10.73 -56.83
N PRO A 539 -31.97 -10.40 -55.53
CA PRO A 539 -31.88 -9.01 -55.11
C PRO A 539 -30.57 -8.38 -55.59
N ILE A 540 -30.65 -7.11 -56.00
CA ILE A 540 -29.50 -6.35 -56.50
C ILE A 540 -28.94 -5.50 -55.35
N GLY A 541 -27.72 -5.79 -54.93
CA GLY A 541 -27.00 -4.98 -53.94
C GLY A 541 -25.60 -5.52 -53.63
N PRO A 542 -24.84 -4.86 -52.75
CA PRO A 542 -25.13 -3.53 -52.22
C PRO A 542 -25.11 -2.48 -53.34
N ILE A 543 -26.02 -1.51 -53.30
CA ILE A 543 -26.21 -0.50 -54.37
C ILE A 543 -24.91 0.20 -54.75
N GLY A 544 -24.05 0.51 -53.76
CA GLY A 544 -22.77 1.20 -54.00
C GLY A 544 -21.83 0.47 -54.97
N ARG A 545 -21.95 -0.85 -55.13
CA ARG A 545 -21.13 -1.64 -56.07
C ARG A 545 -21.34 -1.26 -57.54
N TYR A 546 -22.48 -0.65 -57.87
CA TYR A 546 -22.88 -0.30 -59.23
C TYR A 546 -22.72 1.19 -59.54
N ILE A 547 -22.09 1.96 -58.65
CA ILE A 547 -21.95 3.42 -58.75
C ILE A 547 -20.47 3.77 -58.83
N HIS A 548 -20.10 4.57 -59.82
CA HIS A 548 -18.75 5.08 -60.01
C HIS A 548 -18.77 6.60 -60.13
N CYS A 549 -17.93 7.29 -59.35
CA CYS A 549 -17.80 8.74 -59.46
C CYS A 549 -16.78 9.08 -60.54
N ILE A 550 -17.21 9.77 -61.60
CA ILE A 550 -16.36 10.09 -62.75
C ILE A 550 -15.34 11.18 -62.38
N ASN A 551 -15.71 12.07 -61.46
CA ASN A 551 -14.89 13.18 -61.01
C ASN A 551 -14.47 13.00 -59.55
N SER A 552 -13.17 12.86 -59.28
CA SER A 552 -12.62 12.69 -57.92
C SER A 552 -12.86 13.91 -57.03
N HIS A 553 -12.96 15.12 -57.61
CA HIS A 553 -13.24 16.37 -56.89
C HIS A 553 -14.57 16.32 -56.11
N TRP A 554 -15.60 15.72 -56.72
CA TRP A 554 -16.95 15.65 -56.15
C TRP A 554 -17.20 14.40 -55.30
N SER A 555 -16.22 13.49 -55.23
CA SER A 555 -16.38 12.17 -54.58
C SER A 555 -16.84 12.27 -53.13
N TYR A 556 -16.33 13.24 -52.37
CA TYR A 556 -16.70 13.47 -50.97
C TYR A 556 -18.17 13.86 -50.81
N ALA A 557 -18.62 14.85 -51.59
CA ALA A 557 -19.99 15.35 -51.58
C ALA A 557 -20.99 14.27 -52.01
N VAL A 558 -20.66 13.55 -53.10
CA VAL A 558 -21.48 12.46 -53.65
C VAL A 558 -21.60 11.31 -52.64
N GLU A 559 -20.51 10.91 -51.99
CA GLU A 559 -20.54 9.83 -51.02
C GLU A 559 -21.38 10.19 -49.78
N LYS A 560 -21.26 11.42 -49.26
CA LYS A 560 -22.07 11.86 -48.12
C LYS A 560 -23.57 11.81 -48.42
N HIS A 561 -23.98 12.22 -49.61
CA HIS A 561 -25.38 12.15 -50.05
C HIS A 561 -25.89 10.71 -50.14
N LEU A 562 -25.09 9.84 -50.76
CA LEU A 562 -25.45 8.46 -51.07
C LEU A 562 -25.21 7.50 -49.91
N ALA A 563 -24.40 7.86 -48.89
CA ALA A 563 -24.03 6.99 -47.77
C ALA A 563 -25.19 6.20 -47.15
N PRO A 564 -26.41 6.76 -46.93
CA PRO A 564 -27.53 6.01 -46.38
C PRO A 564 -28.04 4.87 -47.29
N ILE A 565 -27.84 4.99 -48.61
CA ILE A 565 -28.30 4.01 -49.60
C ILE A 565 -27.20 3.05 -50.05
N MET A 566 -25.92 3.37 -49.89
CA MET A 566 -24.78 2.58 -50.39
C MET A 566 -24.82 1.10 -50.01
N LEU A 567 -25.21 0.77 -48.77
CA LEU A 567 -25.29 -0.61 -48.26
C LEU A 567 -26.57 -1.35 -48.65
N SER A 568 -27.50 -0.70 -49.35
CA SER A 568 -28.87 -1.22 -49.48
C SER A 568 -29.00 -2.23 -50.61
N PHE A 569 -30.06 -3.04 -50.54
CA PHE A 569 -30.40 -4.05 -51.54
C PHE A 569 -31.77 -3.75 -52.16
N ILE A 570 -31.95 -4.10 -53.42
CA ILE A 570 -33.20 -3.94 -54.15
C ILE A 570 -33.83 -5.32 -54.38
N CYS A 571 -35.03 -5.53 -53.83
CA CYS A 571 -35.84 -6.73 -54.02
C CYS A 571 -37.03 -6.43 -54.94
N THR A 572 -37.59 -7.45 -55.61
CA THR A 572 -38.70 -7.21 -56.55
C THR A 572 -40.06 -7.11 -55.89
N ASP A 573 -40.27 -7.90 -54.84
CA ASP A 573 -41.52 -8.00 -54.11
C ASP A 573 -41.29 -8.24 -52.61
N ASN A 574 -42.39 -8.27 -51.86
CA ASN A 574 -42.37 -8.51 -50.41
C ASN A 574 -42.03 -9.98 -50.05
N HIS A 575 -42.00 -10.90 -51.01
CA HIS A 575 -41.60 -12.30 -50.79
C HIS A 575 -40.07 -12.40 -50.74
N ASP A 576 -39.40 -11.86 -51.77
CA ASP A 576 -37.96 -11.74 -51.86
C ASP A 576 -37.38 -10.94 -50.68
N GLU A 577 -38.07 -9.88 -50.25
CA GLU A 577 -37.68 -9.12 -49.07
C GLU A 577 -37.59 -10.01 -47.82
N LYS A 578 -38.57 -10.86 -47.57
CA LYS A 578 -38.59 -11.75 -46.39
C LYS A 578 -37.45 -12.77 -46.41
N ILE A 579 -37.14 -13.34 -47.58
CA ILE A 579 -36.03 -14.28 -47.74
C ILE A 579 -34.71 -13.55 -47.48
N LEU A 580 -34.54 -12.33 -48.00
CA LEU A 580 -33.31 -11.55 -47.77
C LEU A 580 -33.15 -11.16 -46.30
N ILE A 581 -34.25 -10.82 -45.61
CA ILE A 581 -34.25 -10.58 -44.15
C ILE A 581 -33.84 -11.84 -43.38
N GLU A 582 -34.30 -13.02 -43.79
CA GLU A 582 -33.91 -14.30 -43.20
C GLU A 582 -32.41 -14.56 -43.39
N ILE A 583 -31.86 -14.35 -44.59
CA ILE A 583 -30.42 -14.48 -44.85
C ILE A 583 -29.63 -13.51 -43.98
N PHE A 584 -30.08 -12.25 -43.86
CA PHE A 584 -29.46 -11.26 -42.99
C PHE A 584 -29.47 -11.66 -41.51
N SER A 585 -30.48 -12.38 -41.02
CA SER A 585 -30.52 -12.85 -39.63
C SER A 585 -29.34 -13.76 -39.23
N SER A 586 -28.63 -14.35 -40.21
CA SER A 586 -27.44 -15.17 -39.98
C SER A 586 -26.15 -14.36 -39.70
N TYR A 587 -26.22 -13.03 -39.75
CA TYR A 587 -25.09 -12.13 -39.56
C TYR A 587 -25.35 -11.11 -38.45
N SER A 588 -24.27 -10.64 -37.81
CA SER A 588 -24.33 -9.58 -36.79
C SER A 588 -24.00 -8.24 -37.44
N PHE A 589 -24.93 -7.28 -37.41
CA PHE A 589 -24.73 -5.94 -37.96
C PHE A 589 -24.81 -4.88 -36.87
N ASP A 590 -24.04 -3.80 -37.01
CA ASP A 590 -24.26 -2.58 -36.22
C ASP A 590 -25.59 -1.90 -36.60
N ARG A 591 -25.94 -1.94 -37.89
CA ARG A 591 -27.24 -1.54 -38.44
C ARG A 591 -27.56 -2.41 -39.65
N ARG A 592 -28.75 -3.05 -39.66
CA ARG A 592 -29.18 -3.90 -40.78
C ARG A 592 -29.21 -3.10 -42.09
N PRO A 593 -28.66 -3.64 -43.20
CA PRO A 593 -28.77 -3.02 -44.52
C PRO A 593 -30.24 -2.71 -44.89
N PRO A 594 -30.55 -1.52 -45.44
CA PRO A 594 -31.88 -1.23 -45.94
C PRO A 594 -32.23 -2.12 -47.14
N ILE A 595 -33.50 -2.49 -47.26
CA ILE A 595 -34.02 -3.23 -48.41
C ILE A 595 -35.11 -2.37 -49.05
N TYR A 596 -34.97 -2.12 -50.35
CA TYR A 596 -35.95 -1.36 -51.13
C TYR A 596 -36.69 -2.33 -52.03
N VAL A 597 -38.02 -2.35 -51.93
CA VAL A 597 -38.87 -3.17 -52.79
C VAL A 597 -39.22 -2.35 -54.04
N ARG A 598 -38.72 -2.78 -55.20
CA ARG A 598 -38.93 -2.16 -56.50
C ARG A 598 -38.87 -3.20 -57.62
N THR A 599 -39.84 -3.18 -58.51
CA THR A 599 -39.80 -4.00 -59.73
C THR A 599 -38.62 -3.60 -60.64
N HIS A 600 -37.96 -4.58 -61.24
CA HIS A 600 -36.89 -4.30 -62.19
C HIS A 600 -37.44 -3.54 -63.40
N SER A 601 -36.77 -2.45 -63.74
CA SER A 601 -37.13 -1.61 -64.87
C SER A 601 -36.19 -1.91 -66.04
N ASN A 602 -36.74 -1.99 -67.26
CA ASN A 602 -35.96 -2.16 -68.49
C ASN A 602 -35.62 -0.82 -69.17
N LYS A 603 -36.11 0.29 -68.61
CA LYS A 603 -35.90 1.64 -69.12
C LYS A 603 -35.67 2.60 -67.95
N VAL A 604 -34.72 3.51 -68.11
CA VAL A 604 -34.44 4.57 -67.14
C VAL A 604 -35.58 5.58 -67.14
N HIS A 605 -35.87 6.18 -65.98
CA HIS A 605 -36.80 7.31 -65.88
C HIS A 605 -36.33 8.49 -66.73
N ASP A 606 -37.27 9.17 -67.39
CA ASP A 606 -36.93 10.36 -68.18
C ASP A 606 -36.62 11.55 -67.25
N VAL A 607 -35.33 11.85 -67.12
CA VAL A 607 -34.79 12.98 -66.34
C VAL A 607 -34.32 14.13 -67.22
N SER A 608 -34.54 14.05 -68.54
CA SER A 608 -33.96 14.98 -69.51
C SER A 608 -34.45 16.43 -69.35
N GLY A 609 -35.69 16.63 -68.87
CA GLY A 609 -36.24 17.95 -68.56
C GLY A 609 -35.48 18.62 -67.41
N THR A 610 -35.32 17.92 -66.29
CA THR A 610 -34.61 18.41 -65.10
C THR A 610 -33.14 18.70 -65.39
N LEU A 611 -32.44 17.79 -66.07
CA LEU A 611 -31.02 17.99 -66.39
C LEU A 611 -30.78 19.15 -67.36
N LYS A 612 -31.67 19.36 -68.34
CA LYS A 612 -31.58 20.53 -69.24
C LYS A 612 -31.74 21.83 -68.47
N HIS A 613 -32.68 21.87 -67.52
CA HIS A 613 -32.91 23.05 -66.69
C HIS A 613 -31.69 23.37 -65.78
N ILE A 614 -31.10 22.36 -65.15
CA ILE A 614 -29.89 22.52 -64.31
C ILE A 614 -28.68 22.93 -65.16
N LYS A 615 -28.54 22.41 -66.38
CA LYS A 615 -27.45 22.79 -67.30
C LYS A 615 -27.58 24.21 -67.82
N GLN A 616 -28.81 24.68 -68.09
CA GLN A 616 -29.07 26.08 -68.46
C GLN A 616 -28.65 27.06 -67.36
N ALA A 617 -28.70 26.61 -66.10
CA ALA A 617 -28.22 27.35 -64.93
C ALA A 617 -26.70 27.31 -64.72
N ASN A 618 -25.95 26.61 -65.58
CA ASN A 618 -24.51 26.37 -65.43
C ASN A 618 -24.13 25.66 -64.12
N LEU A 619 -25.01 24.75 -63.64
CA LEU A 619 -24.81 23.94 -62.45
C LEU A 619 -24.65 22.46 -62.82
N LEU A 620 -24.04 21.70 -61.91
CA LEU A 620 -23.89 20.24 -62.06
C LEU A 620 -24.87 19.52 -61.12
N SER A 621 -25.50 18.47 -61.63
CA SER A 621 -26.26 17.54 -60.79
C SER A 621 -25.38 16.38 -60.31
N ILE A 622 -25.77 15.70 -59.24
CA ILE A 622 -25.12 14.44 -58.82
C ILE A 622 -25.23 13.39 -59.94
N TYR A 623 -26.33 13.37 -60.70
CA TYR A 623 -26.50 12.49 -61.85
C TYR A 623 -25.42 12.69 -62.93
N ASP A 624 -24.99 13.94 -63.19
CA ASP A 624 -23.98 14.24 -64.22
C ASP A 624 -22.56 13.76 -63.87
N VAL A 625 -22.25 13.56 -62.59
CA VAL A 625 -20.91 13.15 -62.12
C VAL A 625 -20.79 11.66 -61.82
N LEU A 626 -21.90 10.91 -61.98
CA LEU A 626 -21.96 9.48 -61.71
C LEU A 626 -22.06 8.66 -63.00
N LYS A 627 -21.38 7.51 -63.00
CA LYS A 627 -21.60 6.41 -63.95
C LYS A 627 -22.24 5.27 -63.18
N ILE A 628 -23.42 4.81 -63.62
CA ILE A 628 -24.18 3.75 -62.95
C ILE A 628 -24.33 2.56 -63.90
N ASP A 629 -23.86 1.39 -63.47
CA ASP A 629 -23.74 0.21 -64.34
C ASP A 629 -25.02 -0.65 -64.40
N ASN A 630 -26.07 -0.30 -63.64
CA ASN A 630 -27.32 -1.06 -63.58
C ASN A 630 -28.57 -0.15 -63.62
N ILE A 631 -29.43 -0.38 -64.62
CA ILE A 631 -30.66 0.39 -64.87
C ILE A 631 -31.62 0.39 -63.66
N THR A 632 -31.75 -0.74 -62.96
CA THR A 632 -32.65 -0.81 -61.79
C THR A 632 -32.08 0.01 -60.62
N VAL A 633 -30.76 0.01 -60.44
CA VAL A 633 -30.08 0.83 -59.43
C VAL A 633 -30.19 2.30 -59.78
N GLU A 634 -30.02 2.66 -61.06
CA GLU A 634 -30.18 4.02 -61.56
C GLU A 634 -31.58 4.57 -61.28
N CYS A 635 -32.63 3.81 -61.62
CA CYS A 635 -34.00 4.18 -61.29
C CYS A 635 -34.26 4.27 -59.78
N ALA A 636 -33.63 3.42 -58.96
CA ALA A 636 -33.77 3.48 -57.51
C ALA A 636 -33.10 4.72 -56.90
N LEU A 637 -31.95 5.14 -57.44
CA LEU A 637 -31.29 6.37 -57.01
C LEU A 637 -32.09 7.61 -57.41
N ILE A 638 -32.69 7.61 -58.60
CA ILE A 638 -33.62 8.67 -59.04
C ILE A 638 -34.84 8.74 -58.10
N ASP A 639 -35.44 7.61 -57.75
CA ASP A 639 -36.69 7.62 -56.97
C ASP A 639 -36.48 7.88 -55.47
N PHE A 640 -35.43 7.31 -54.87
CA PHE A 640 -35.20 7.43 -53.42
C PHE A 640 -34.22 8.53 -53.04
N LYS A 641 -33.34 8.94 -53.96
CA LYS A 641 -32.27 9.92 -53.70
C LYS A 641 -32.29 11.13 -54.62
N GLN A 642 -33.19 11.17 -55.60
CA GLN A 642 -33.42 12.32 -56.49
C GLN A 642 -32.13 12.90 -57.06
N ILE A 643 -31.19 12.02 -57.45
CA ILE A 643 -29.84 12.42 -57.89
C ILE A 643 -29.83 13.37 -59.10
N GLU A 644 -30.91 13.37 -59.88
CA GLU A 644 -31.15 14.29 -61.01
C GLU A 644 -31.55 15.70 -60.57
N ALA A 645 -32.07 15.84 -59.36
CA ALA A 645 -32.57 17.10 -58.77
C ALA A 645 -31.75 17.56 -57.55
N THR A 646 -30.59 16.93 -57.32
CA THR A 646 -29.60 17.33 -56.32
C THR A 646 -28.40 17.94 -57.01
N ILE A 647 -28.04 19.18 -56.66
CA ILE A 647 -26.97 19.94 -57.33
C ILE A 647 -25.66 19.96 -56.52
N LEU A 648 -24.55 20.22 -57.21
CA LEU A 648 -23.20 20.32 -56.65
C LEU A 648 -22.68 21.75 -56.76
N LEU A 649 -22.10 22.26 -55.67
CA LEU A 649 -21.59 23.63 -55.54
C LEU A 649 -20.13 23.63 -55.12
N GLU A 650 -19.35 24.57 -55.61
CA GLU A 650 -17.94 24.65 -55.24
C GLU A 650 -17.80 24.99 -53.76
N ASN A 651 -18.44 26.10 -53.36
CA ASN A 651 -18.33 26.70 -52.04
C ASN A 651 -19.71 27.23 -51.57
N LEU A 652 -19.85 27.45 -50.25
CA LEU A 652 -21.06 28.03 -49.65
C LEU A 652 -21.41 29.45 -50.16
N GLU A 653 -20.50 30.16 -50.82
CA GLU A 653 -20.80 31.48 -51.39
C GLU A 653 -21.72 31.41 -52.62
N GLN A 654 -21.62 30.35 -53.43
CA GLN A 654 -22.48 30.13 -54.60
C GLN A 654 -23.96 29.95 -54.21
N VAL A 655 -24.21 29.53 -52.96
CA VAL A 655 -25.55 29.40 -52.38
C VAL A 655 -26.31 30.74 -52.37
N LYS A 656 -25.61 31.87 -52.16
CA LYS A 656 -26.22 33.20 -52.17
C LYS A 656 -26.68 33.62 -53.58
N GLN A 657 -25.89 33.27 -54.59
CA GLN A 657 -26.19 33.57 -56.00
C GLN A 657 -27.39 32.74 -56.51
N ILE A 658 -27.48 31.47 -56.10
CA ILE A 658 -28.57 30.58 -56.48
C ILE A 658 -29.88 30.94 -55.76
N ARG A 659 -29.82 31.45 -54.53
CA ARG A 659 -31.03 31.94 -53.84
C ARG A 659 -31.71 33.11 -54.56
N GLN A 660 -30.95 33.88 -55.34
CA GLN A 660 -31.44 35.03 -56.10
C GLN A 660 -31.83 34.67 -57.55
N SER A 661 -31.56 33.45 -58.01
CA SER A 661 -31.84 33.03 -59.38
C SER A 661 -33.25 32.44 -59.52
N GLU A 662 -33.80 32.50 -60.74
CA GLU A 662 -35.16 32.02 -61.03
C GLU A 662 -35.31 30.48 -60.94
N ILE A 663 -34.20 29.75 -60.74
CA ILE A 663 -34.13 28.28 -60.71
C ILE A 663 -34.84 27.69 -59.48
N LEU A 664 -35.01 28.48 -58.42
CA LEU A 664 -35.70 28.09 -57.17
C LEU A 664 -37.13 28.66 -57.05
N HIS A 665 -37.66 29.33 -58.08
CA HIS A 665 -39.01 29.92 -58.02
C HIS A 665 -40.11 28.85 -58.18
N TRP A 666 -40.99 28.77 -57.18
CA TRP A 666 -42.04 27.76 -57.04
C TRP A 666 -43.20 27.88 -58.05
N ASP A 667 -43.32 29.02 -58.75
CA ASP A 667 -44.55 29.41 -59.44
C ASP A 667 -44.60 29.11 -60.95
N LYS A 668 -43.56 28.49 -61.53
CA LYS A 668 -43.57 28.07 -62.95
C LYS A 668 -42.87 26.74 -63.15
N ILE A 669 -43.60 25.63 -63.04
CA ILE A 669 -43.02 24.31 -63.31
C ILE A 669 -43.86 23.59 -64.35
N ASP A 670 -43.24 23.41 -65.50
CA ASP A 670 -43.62 22.42 -66.49
C ASP A 670 -43.70 21.04 -65.81
N ARG A 671 -44.78 20.27 -66.02
CA ARG A 671 -45.01 18.98 -65.34
C ARG A 671 -43.89 17.95 -65.55
N LYS A 672 -42.95 18.21 -66.47
CA LYS A 672 -41.80 17.37 -66.81
C LYS A 672 -40.48 17.76 -66.13
N VAL A 673 -40.42 18.82 -65.33
CA VAL A 673 -39.19 19.27 -64.62
C VAL A 673 -39.39 19.09 -63.11
N LYS A 674 -38.50 18.33 -62.46
CA LYS A 674 -38.49 18.23 -60.99
C LYS A 674 -37.73 19.41 -60.39
N GLN A 675 -38.20 19.90 -59.24
CA GLN A 675 -37.55 20.99 -58.50
C GLN A 675 -36.27 20.52 -57.82
N VAL A 676 -35.29 21.42 -57.70
CA VAL A 676 -34.07 21.16 -56.94
C VAL A 676 -34.38 21.15 -55.44
N VAL A 677 -34.13 20.04 -54.76
CA VAL A 677 -34.49 19.84 -53.35
C VAL A 677 -33.32 20.13 -52.41
N GLU A 678 -32.10 19.87 -52.88
CA GLU A 678 -30.89 19.93 -52.07
C GLU A 678 -29.64 20.24 -52.92
N ALA A 679 -28.65 20.82 -52.25
CA ALA A 679 -27.31 21.03 -52.79
C ALA A 679 -26.24 20.51 -51.83
N TRP A 680 -25.12 20.10 -52.40
CA TRP A 680 -23.93 19.71 -51.66
C TRP A 680 -22.72 20.48 -52.14
N THR A 681 -21.93 21.01 -51.22
CA THR A 681 -20.66 21.64 -51.55
C THR A 681 -19.53 20.62 -51.67
N SER A 682 -18.45 20.97 -52.37
CA SER A 682 -17.26 20.10 -52.53
C SER A 682 -16.66 19.64 -51.20
N ASP A 683 -16.73 20.48 -50.17
CA ASP A 683 -16.30 20.20 -48.79
C ASP A 683 -17.30 19.35 -47.96
N GLY A 684 -18.43 18.95 -48.54
CA GLY A 684 -19.45 18.08 -47.95
C GLY A 684 -20.47 18.75 -47.04
N SER A 685 -20.61 20.09 -47.09
CA SER A 685 -21.74 20.77 -46.44
C SER A 685 -23.04 20.55 -47.24
N ASN A 686 -24.15 20.34 -46.53
CA ASN A 686 -25.48 20.11 -47.13
C ASN A 686 -26.35 21.36 -47.02
N ILE A 687 -27.04 21.71 -48.11
CA ILE A 687 -28.01 22.79 -48.16
C ILE A 687 -29.36 22.20 -48.58
N LYS A 688 -30.41 22.45 -47.80
CA LYS A 688 -31.78 22.05 -48.15
C LYS A 688 -32.60 23.26 -48.55
N PHE A 689 -33.22 23.19 -49.73
CA PHE A 689 -34.04 24.26 -50.30
C PHE A 689 -35.52 24.19 -49.86
N ASP A 690 -35.77 23.77 -48.62
CA ASP A 690 -37.12 23.78 -48.03
C ASP A 690 -37.58 25.20 -47.64
N LYS A 691 -38.85 25.36 -47.19
CA LYS A 691 -39.42 26.65 -46.78
C LYS A 691 -38.60 27.42 -45.74
N THR A 692 -37.73 26.74 -45.00
CA THR A 692 -36.91 27.31 -43.92
C THR A 692 -35.45 27.51 -44.27
N PHE A 693 -34.99 27.04 -45.44
CA PHE A 693 -33.63 27.17 -45.96
C PHE A 693 -32.54 26.83 -44.93
N ARG A 694 -32.11 25.57 -44.88
CA ARG A 694 -31.18 25.08 -43.85
C ARG A 694 -29.82 24.73 -44.44
N ILE A 695 -28.76 25.16 -43.75
CA ILE A 695 -27.36 24.82 -44.08
C ILE A 695 -26.81 23.99 -42.93
N TYR A 696 -26.23 22.84 -43.27
CA TYR A 696 -25.54 21.95 -42.35
C TYR A 696 -24.05 21.93 -42.72
N THR A 697 -23.22 22.61 -41.93
CA THR A 697 -21.77 22.72 -42.12
C THR A 697 -21.04 21.45 -41.67
N ASN A 698 -19.94 21.12 -42.33
CA ASN A 698 -19.29 19.81 -42.21
C ASN A 698 -18.55 19.55 -40.88
N ASP A 699 -18.64 18.30 -40.40
CA ASP A 699 -17.66 17.64 -39.51
C ASP A 699 -16.81 16.73 -40.39
N LYS A 700 -15.53 17.08 -40.62
CA LYS A 700 -14.60 16.34 -41.51
C LYS A 700 -14.42 14.88 -41.06
N GLN A 701 -15.34 14.00 -41.47
CA GLN A 701 -15.19 12.55 -41.33
C GLN A 701 -14.52 11.98 -42.57
N PRO A 702 -13.66 10.96 -42.41
CA PRO A 702 -13.04 10.28 -43.53
C PRO A 702 -14.07 9.58 -44.42
N ILE A 703 -13.76 9.52 -45.71
CA ILE A 703 -14.52 8.78 -46.74
C ILE A 703 -14.54 7.30 -46.35
N LYS A 704 -15.70 6.64 -46.45
CA LYS A 704 -15.92 5.27 -45.96
C LYS A 704 -16.05 4.23 -47.07
N TYR A 705 -16.54 4.61 -48.26
CA TYR A 705 -16.91 3.66 -49.32
C TYR A 705 -16.15 3.86 -50.65
N PHE A 706 -15.14 4.74 -50.66
CA PHE A 706 -14.12 4.97 -51.71
C PHE A 706 -14.62 4.78 -53.16
N LEU A 707 -15.24 5.82 -53.71
CA LEU A 707 -15.78 5.83 -55.08
C LEU A 707 -14.73 6.00 -56.21
N THR A 708 -13.43 6.06 -55.90
CA THR A 708 -12.33 6.32 -56.85
C THR A 708 -11.31 5.19 -56.91
N HIS A 709 -10.99 4.70 -58.12
CA HIS A 709 -10.22 3.47 -58.37
C HIS A 709 -8.70 3.52 -58.08
N ASN A 710 -8.08 4.67 -57.76
CA ASN A 710 -6.61 4.83 -57.80
C ASN A 710 -5.93 5.27 -56.48
N THR A 711 -6.67 5.50 -55.38
CA THR A 711 -6.08 6.02 -54.13
C THR A 711 -5.61 4.95 -53.14
N GLU A 712 -6.00 3.69 -53.36
CA GLU A 712 -5.82 2.60 -52.37
C GLU A 712 -4.38 2.06 -52.36
N SER A 713 -3.77 1.83 -53.53
CA SER A 713 -2.44 1.22 -53.62
C SER A 713 -1.32 2.12 -53.07
N LEU A 714 -1.40 3.44 -53.32
CA LEU A 714 -0.43 4.41 -52.80
C LEU A 714 -0.48 4.51 -51.26
N SER A 715 -1.69 4.45 -50.68
CA SER A 715 -1.87 4.51 -49.22
C SER A 715 -1.37 3.26 -48.48
N ILE A 716 -1.40 2.08 -49.13
CA ILE A 716 -0.89 0.82 -48.58
C ILE A 716 0.65 0.85 -48.52
N GLU A 717 1.31 1.31 -49.59
CA GLU A 717 2.78 1.42 -49.62
C GLU A 717 3.31 2.44 -48.59
N GLU A 718 2.64 3.60 -48.46
CA GLU A 718 2.99 4.61 -47.47
C GLU A 718 2.87 4.07 -46.03
N LEU A 719 1.76 3.39 -45.72
CA LEU A 719 1.55 2.79 -44.39
C LEU A 719 2.53 1.64 -44.10
N ASP A 720 2.93 0.85 -45.09
CA ASP A 720 3.92 -0.22 -44.93
C ASP A 720 5.33 0.35 -44.62
N ILE A 721 5.70 1.46 -45.26
CA ILE A 721 6.95 2.18 -44.98
C ILE A 721 6.94 2.74 -43.55
N GLU A 722 5.84 3.36 -43.11
CA GLU A 722 5.70 3.86 -41.74
C GLU A 722 5.80 2.75 -40.68
N VAL A 723 5.14 1.62 -40.91
CA VAL A 723 5.21 0.44 -40.04
C VAL A 723 6.63 -0.10 -39.94
N LYS A 724 7.38 -0.17 -41.05
CA LYS A 724 8.79 -0.58 -41.05
C LYS A 724 9.66 0.42 -40.29
N HIS A 725 9.41 1.72 -40.46
CA HIS A 725 10.15 2.76 -39.76
C HIS A 725 9.96 2.69 -38.23
N LEU A 726 8.71 2.59 -37.77
CA LEU A 726 8.38 2.43 -36.34
C LEU A 726 8.98 1.16 -35.74
N ASN A 727 8.99 0.05 -36.48
CA ASN A 727 9.65 -1.19 -36.06
C ASN A 727 11.16 -0.99 -35.83
N ASN A 728 11.85 -0.29 -36.75
CA ASN A 728 13.28 -0.03 -36.62
C ASN A 728 13.59 0.88 -35.41
N GLN A 729 12.83 1.95 -35.20
CA GLN A 729 12.98 2.82 -34.03
C GLN A 729 12.79 2.06 -32.71
N ILE A 730 11.79 1.17 -32.64
CA ILE A 730 11.58 0.32 -31.47
C ILE A 730 12.79 -0.60 -31.23
N GLN A 731 13.42 -1.12 -32.29
CA GLN A 731 14.61 -1.97 -32.15
C GLN A 731 15.83 -1.17 -31.65
N GLU A 732 16.06 0.04 -32.17
CA GLU A 732 17.16 0.91 -31.73
C GLU A 732 17.04 1.32 -30.25
N ILE A 733 15.83 1.67 -29.80
CA ILE A 733 15.62 2.03 -28.39
C ILE A 733 15.77 0.78 -27.50
N LYS A 734 15.37 -0.41 -27.99
CA LYS A 734 15.56 -1.68 -27.26
C LYS A 734 17.03 -2.06 -27.12
N THR A 735 17.86 -1.89 -28.16
CA THR A 735 19.30 -2.18 -28.06
C THR A 735 19.95 -1.26 -27.03
N SER A 736 19.69 0.04 -27.11
CA SER A 736 20.20 1.02 -26.15
C SER A 736 19.68 0.80 -24.71
N MET A 737 18.44 0.33 -24.53
CA MET A 737 17.93 -0.06 -23.23
C MET A 737 18.63 -1.32 -22.69
N ASN A 738 18.98 -2.28 -23.53
CA ASN A 738 19.70 -3.48 -23.13
C ASN A 738 21.13 -3.15 -22.68
N GLU A 739 21.81 -2.21 -23.35
CA GLU A 739 23.10 -1.68 -22.90
C GLU A 739 23.01 -1.07 -21.49
N LEU A 740 22.03 -0.20 -21.25
CA LEU A 740 21.80 0.36 -19.91
C LEU A 740 21.50 -0.71 -18.85
N LYS A 741 20.76 -1.77 -19.21
CA LYS A 741 20.53 -2.91 -18.31
C LYS A 741 21.81 -3.67 -17.98
N THR A 742 22.74 -3.79 -18.93
CA THR A 742 24.05 -4.41 -18.65
C THR A 742 24.90 -3.56 -17.71
N ILE A 743 24.95 -2.24 -17.91
CA ILE A 743 25.67 -1.30 -17.04
C ILE A 743 25.04 -1.28 -15.63
N ARG A 744 23.71 -1.31 -15.54
CA ARG A 744 23.02 -1.43 -14.25
C ARG A 744 23.45 -2.71 -13.53
N LYS A 745 23.52 -3.84 -14.25
CA LYS A 745 23.92 -5.13 -13.67
C LYS A 745 25.35 -5.09 -13.15
N THR A 746 26.31 -4.57 -13.90
CA THR A 746 27.71 -4.47 -13.45
C THR A 746 27.83 -3.59 -12.20
N LYS A 747 27.21 -2.41 -12.18
CA LYS A 747 27.21 -1.53 -10.98
C LYS A 747 26.52 -2.17 -9.77
N THR A 748 25.48 -2.97 -10.00
CA THR A 748 24.81 -3.73 -8.93
C THR A 748 25.72 -4.83 -8.36
N ASP A 749 26.47 -5.51 -9.21
CA ASP A 749 27.43 -6.54 -8.80
C ASP A 749 28.60 -5.91 -8.00
N GLU A 750 29.14 -4.78 -8.46
CA GLU A 750 30.14 -3.99 -7.72
C GLU A 750 29.60 -3.52 -6.35
N MET A 751 28.39 -2.97 -6.31
CA MET A 751 27.75 -2.56 -5.06
C MET A 751 27.58 -3.75 -4.10
N ASN A 752 27.20 -4.93 -4.62
CA ASN A 752 27.05 -6.13 -3.81
C ASN A 752 28.40 -6.64 -3.27
N GLN A 753 29.47 -6.53 -4.04
CA GLN A 753 30.83 -6.84 -3.57
C GLN A 753 31.27 -5.87 -2.48
N THR A 754 31.11 -4.56 -2.68
CA THR A 754 31.45 -3.53 -1.68
C THR A 754 30.60 -3.68 -0.41
N LYS A 755 29.30 -4.02 -0.54
CA LYS A 755 28.43 -4.34 0.61
C LYS A 755 28.92 -5.57 1.37
N LYS A 756 29.39 -6.63 0.70
CA LYS A 756 29.98 -7.81 1.35
C LYS A 756 31.27 -7.46 2.10
N MET A 757 32.13 -6.63 1.52
CA MET A 757 33.34 -6.15 2.19
C MET A 757 32.99 -5.30 3.42
N ASN A 758 31.99 -4.44 3.31
CA ASN A 758 31.53 -3.58 4.40
C ASN A 758 30.85 -4.39 5.53
N THR A 759 30.03 -5.39 5.21
CA THR A 759 29.43 -6.27 6.24
C THR A 759 30.48 -7.12 6.94
N HIS A 760 31.49 -7.61 6.21
CA HIS A 760 32.64 -8.29 6.80
C HIS A 760 33.42 -7.36 7.75
N ASN A 761 33.69 -6.11 7.32
CA ASN A 761 34.37 -5.13 8.15
C ASN A 761 33.56 -4.76 9.41
N LYS A 762 32.25 -4.54 9.28
CA LYS A 762 31.32 -4.31 10.41
C LYS A 762 31.27 -5.50 11.37
N LYS A 763 31.30 -6.73 10.86
CA LYS A 763 31.37 -7.94 11.70
C LYS A 763 32.67 -7.97 12.48
N LYS A 764 33.80 -7.68 11.84
CA LYS A 764 35.12 -7.66 12.49
C LYS A 764 35.23 -6.56 13.55
N ILE A 765 34.68 -5.37 13.29
CA ILE A 765 34.57 -4.28 14.28
C ILE A 765 33.75 -4.75 15.49
N ARG A 766 32.60 -5.40 15.28
CA ARG A 766 31.81 -5.95 16.40
C ARG A 766 32.52 -7.05 17.17
N GLU A 767 33.32 -7.88 16.50
CA GLU A 767 34.15 -8.89 17.17
C GLU A 767 35.21 -8.21 18.06
N LEU A 768 35.90 -7.20 17.54
CA LEU A 768 36.90 -6.43 18.28
C LEU A 768 36.29 -5.64 19.47
N ILE A 769 35.11 -5.04 19.29
CA ILE A 769 34.38 -4.36 20.38
C ILE A 769 33.97 -5.36 21.47
N LYS A 770 33.47 -6.55 21.10
CA LYS A 770 33.15 -7.60 22.07
C LYS A 770 34.39 -8.11 22.81
N GLU A 771 35.54 -8.14 22.14
CA GLU A 771 36.82 -8.49 22.74
C GLU A 771 37.27 -7.42 23.75
N LEU A 772 37.10 -6.14 23.41
CA LEU A 772 37.32 -5.00 24.30
C LEU A 772 36.39 -5.01 25.53
N ASP A 773 35.10 -5.27 25.32
CA ASP A 773 34.09 -5.34 26.40
C ASP A 773 34.38 -6.50 27.36
N ARG A 774 34.84 -7.64 26.85
CA ARG A 774 35.27 -8.79 27.67
C ARG A 774 36.46 -8.42 28.54
N LEU A 775 37.47 -7.75 27.97
CA LEU A 775 38.63 -7.26 28.71
C LEU A 775 38.24 -6.23 29.79
N ASN A 776 37.20 -5.42 29.54
CA ASN A 776 36.67 -4.41 30.47
C ASN A 776 35.91 -5.01 31.66
N SER A 777 35.25 -6.16 31.50
CA SER A 777 34.47 -6.81 32.55
C SER A 777 35.30 -7.58 33.61
N THR A 778 36.63 -7.61 33.49
CA THR A 778 37.56 -8.41 34.33
C THR A 778 38.19 -7.64 35.51
N MET A 779 37.56 -6.58 36.04
CA MET A 779 38.07 -5.85 37.21
C MET A 779 37.70 -6.57 38.52
N PRO A 780 38.63 -6.84 39.47
CA PRO A 780 38.28 -7.55 40.70
C PRO A 780 37.72 -6.63 41.79
N ILE A 781 36.68 -7.13 42.46
CA ILE A 781 36.13 -6.67 43.74
C ILE A 781 37.17 -6.93 44.84
N VAL A 782 37.37 -5.98 45.76
CA VAL A 782 38.22 -6.13 46.96
C VAL A 782 37.71 -7.30 47.82
N LEU A 783 38.56 -8.26 48.19
CA LEU A 783 38.21 -9.39 49.08
C LEU A 783 39.03 -9.39 50.39
N ASP A 784 38.38 -9.82 51.47
CA ASP A 784 38.69 -9.62 52.90
C ASP A 784 39.73 -10.59 53.56
N CYS A 785 40.60 -11.31 52.83
CA CYS A 785 41.52 -12.28 53.46
C CYS A 785 42.94 -12.32 52.86
N SER A 786 43.95 -12.63 53.69
CA SER A 786 45.37 -12.63 53.30
C SER A 786 45.82 -13.96 52.64
N LEU A 787 46.70 -13.87 51.65
CA LEU A 787 47.26 -15.02 50.91
C LEU A 787 47.95 -16.04 51.83
N VAL A 788 48.52 -15.57 52.95
CA VAL A 788 49.29 -16.39 53.89
C VAL A 788 48.39 -17.39 54.64
N ASP A 789 47.19 -16.97 55.02
CA ASP A 789 46.23 -17.82 55.76
C ASP A 789 45.68 -18.98 54.91
N LEU A 790 45.60 -18.78 53.59
CA LEU A 790 45.14 -19.81 52.64
C LEU A 790 46.21 -20.88 52.40
N GLN A 791 47.50 -20.49 52.36
CA GLN A 791 48.61 -21.40 52.14
C GLN A 791 48.83 -22.37 53.32
N GLU A 792 48.58 -21.92 54.55
CA GLU A 792 48.75 -22.76 55.74
C GLU A 792 47.65 -23.83 55.86
N LYS A 793 46.41 -23.48 55.51
CA LYS A 793 45.30 -24.45 55.44
C LYS A 793 45.54 -25.52 54.36
N ALA A 794 46.08 -25.15 53.20
CA ALA A 794 46.37 -26.08 52.12
C ALA A 794 47.37 -27.18 52.53
N LYS A 795 48.40 -26.84 53.33
CA LYS A 795 49.38 -27.82 53.82
C LYS A 795 48.77 -28.88 54.74
N ASN A 796 47.84 -28.50 55.63
CA ASN A 796 47.20 -29.46 56.53
C ASN A 796 46.34 -30.49 55.79
N TYR A 797 45.59 -30.07 54.77
CA TYR A 797 44.80 -31.00 53.95
C TYR A 797 45.67 -31.95 53.12
N LEU A 798 46.89 -31.54 52.73
CA LEU A 798 47.82 -32.39 51.99
C LEU A 798 48.30 -33.58 52.82
N SER A 799 48.55 -33.39 54.11
CA SER A 799 48.90 -34.47 55.04
C SER A 799 47.77 -35.49 55.19
N ILE A 800 46.51 -35.05 55.24
CA ILE A 800 45.35 -35.93 55.36
C ILE A 800 45.14 -36.74 54.07
N TYR A 801 45.38 -36.11 52.92
CA TYR A 801 45.26 -36.73 51.61
C TYR A 801 46.24 -37.89 51.44
N THR A 802 47.51 -37.71 51.80
CA THR A 802 48.55 -38.74 51.64
C THR A 802 48.27 -39.99 52.46
N ASP A 803 47.82 -39.84 53.70
CA ASP A 803 47.50 -40.99 54.58
C ASP A 803 46.26 -41.77 54.08
N THR A 804 45.30 -41.07 53.47
CA THR A 804 44.07 -41.68 52.95
C THR A 804 44.32 -42.42 51.63
N ILE A 805 45.21 -41.90 50.76
CA ILE A 805 45.65 -42.59 49.53
C ILE A 805 46.26 -43.94 49.85
N GLN A 806 47.15 -44.00 50.84
CA GLN A 806 47.87 -45.23 51.15
C GLN A 806 46.90 -46.37 51.52
N LYS A 807 45.88 -46.06 52.33
CA LYS A 807 44.82 -47.02 52.70
C LYS A 807 43.92 -47.39 51.52
N TYR A 808 43.65 -46.44 50.61
CA TYR A 808 42.90 -46.71 49.38
C TYR A 808 43.64 -47.68 48.47
N ASP A 809 44.93 -47.47 48.24
CA ASP A 809 45.74 -48.31 47.34
C ASP A 809 45.85 -49.75 47.84
N GLU A 810 46.07 -49.95 49.15
CA GLU A 810 46.07 -51.29 49.77
C GLU A 810 44.72 -52.02 49.60
N THR A 811 43.60 -51.29 49.66
CA THR A 811 42.25 -51.86 49.50
C THR A 811 41.94 -52.14 48.03
N LYS A 812 42.38 -51.24 47.14
CA LYS A 812 42.24 -51.37 45.69
C LYS A 812 43.01 -52.56 45.15
N GLU A 813 44.22 -52.81 45.64
CA GLU A 813 45.03 -53.95 45.20
C GLU A 813 44.33 -55.28 45.49
N LYS A 814 43.73 -55.43 46.69
CA LYS A 814 42.90 -56.59 47.05
C LYS A 814 41.63 -56.70 46.19
N LYS A 815 41.01 -55.58 45.83
CA LYS A 815 39.88 -55.55 44.88
C LYS A 815 40.31 -55.99 43.49
N ASP A 816 41.44 -55.49 42.99
CA ASP A 816 41.95 -55.79 41.65
C ASP A 816 42.34 -57.27 41.52
N GLU A 817 42.88 -57.87 42.60
CA GLU A 817 43.14 -59.31 42.64
C GLU A 817 41.84 -60.14 42.50
N ASN A 818 40.78 -59.76 43.21
CA ASN A 818 39.46 -60.40 43.07
C ASN A 818 38.81 -60.09 41.71
N LEU A 819 39.02 -58.90 41.13
CA LEU A 819 38.56 -58.57 39.77
C LEU A 819 39.28 -59.42 38.71
N ARG A 820 40.56 -59.74 38.88
CA ARG A 820 41.27 -60.67 37.98
C ARG A 820 40.68 -62.08 38.07
N GLN A 821 40.34 -62.53 39.27
CA GLN A 821 39.64 -63.80 39.47
C GLN A 821 38.23 -63.77 38.83
N LEU A 822 37.47 -62.68 39.03
CA LEU A 822 36.17 -62.50 38.39
C LEU A 822 36.30 -62.40 36.87
N ALA A 823 37.34 -61.76 36.34
CA ALA A 823 37.56 -61.63 34.90
C ALA A 823 37.83 -62.99 34.29
N ASN A 824 38.64 -63.84 34.91
CA ASN A 824 38.86 -65.20 34.43
C ASN A 824 37.56 -66.04 34.48
N ILE A 825 36.77 -65.95 35.56
CA ILE A 825 35.46 -66.63 35.65
C ILE A 825 34.45 -66.05 34.65
N THR A 826 34.44 -64.73 34.46
CA THR A 826 33.53 -64.02 33.55
C THR A 826 33.92 -64.28 32.11
N GLU A 827 35.20 -64.37 31.78
CA GLU A 827 35.69 -64.76 30.46
C GLU A 827 35.27 -66.20 30.15
N ASN A 828 35.40 -67.11 31.12
CA ASN A 828 34.90 -68.47 30.95
C ASN A 828 33.36 -68.52 30.83
N TYR A 829 32.64 -67.73 31.62
CA TYR A 829 31.18 -67.59 31.56
C TYR A 829 30.72 -66.97 30.23
N GLU A 830 31.37 -65.91 29.76
CA GLU A 830 31.10 -65.25 28.49
C GLU A 830 31.53 -66.10 27.30
N ASN A 831 32.61 -66.89 27.41
CA ASN A 831 32.96 -67.85 26.38
C ASN A 831 31.92 -68.96 26.28
N ILE A 832 31.32 -69.36 27.41
CA ILE A 832 30.17 -70.29 27.40
C ILE A 832 28.94 -69.59 26.82
N ILE A 833 28.62 -68.35 27.21
CA ILE A 833 27.53 -67.57 26.58
C ILE A 833 27.77 -67.40 25.09
N LYS A 834 28.94 -66.99 24.63
CA LYS A 834 29.27 -66.86 23.20
C LYS A 834 29.15 -68.20 22.48
N LYS A 835 29.50 -69.31 23.13
CA LYS A 835 29.27 -70.64 22.56
C LYS A 835 27.78 -70.97 22.50
N ILE A 836 27.00 -70.60 23.52
CA ILE A 836 25.54 -70.74 23.52
C ILE A 836 24.94 -69.81 22.48
N ASP A 837 25.10 -68.49 22.54
CA ASP A 837 24.66 -67.52 21.54
C ASP A 837 25.09 -67.88 20.13
N PHE A 838 26.30 -68.39 19.91
CA PHE A 838 26.69 -68.88 18.58
C PHE A 838 25.87 -70.11 18.18
N LYS A 839 25.68 -71.07 19.08
CA LYS A 839 24.85 -72.27 18.85
C LYS A 839 23.37 -71.95 18.75
N THR A 840 22.84 -71.02 19.54
CA THR A 840 21.48 -70.48 19.54
C THR A 840 21.26 -69.63 18.31
N HIS A 841 22.20 -68.81 17.87
CA HIS A 841 22.10 -68.07 16.61
C HIS A 841 22.16 -69.03 15.41
N GLN A 842 23.00 -70.07 15.44
CA GLN A 842 22.96 -71.11 14.43
C GLN A 842 21.63 -71.89 14.46
N TYR A 843 21.09 -72.15 15.65
CA TYR A 843 19.78 -72.75 15.84
C TYR A 843 18.64 -71.84 15.34
N ASP A 844 18.71 -70.53 15.58
CA ASP A 844 17.72 -69.54 15.16
C ASP A 844 17.79 -69.31 13.65
N LEU A 845 19.00 -69.24 13.06
CA LEU A 845 19.18 -69.24 11.61
C LEU A 845 18.67 -70.55 10.99
N LEU A 846 18.84 -71.69 11.68
CA LEU A 846 18.31 -72.97 11.24
C LEU A 846 16.78 -72.99 11.34
N ILE A 847 16.19 -72.45 12.40
CA ILE A 847 14.74 -72.27 12.54
C ILE A 847 14.20 -71.32 11.47
N GLU A 848 14.88 -70.21 11.18
CA GLU A 848 14.46 -69.27 10.15
C GLU A 848 14.55 -69.90 8.76
N LYS A 849 15.57 -70.72 8.50
CA LYS A 849 15.66 -71.54 7.29
C LYS A 849 14.55 -72.60 7.23
N ILE A 850 14.28 -73.32 8.32
CA ILE A 850 13.18 -74.31 8.40
C ILE A 850 11.84 -73.62 8.18
N ASN A 851 11.59 -72.47 8.80
CA ASN A 851 10.34 -71.71 8.65
C ASN A 851 10.17 -71.15 7.24
N ASN A 852 11.24 -70.67 6.60
CA ASN A 852 11.21 -70.25 5.19
C ASN A 852 10.92 -71.44 4.27
N GLU A 853 11.57 -72.59 4.47
CA GLU A 853 11.33 -73.78 3.65
C GLU A 853 9.93 -74.39 3.91
N GLN A 854 9.41 -74.34 5.14
CA GLN A 854 8.05 -74.75 5.47
C GLN A 854 6.99 -73.80 4.88
N SER A 855 7.25 -72.49 4.86
CA SER A 855 6.39 -71.52 4.17
C SER A 855 6.41 -71.72 2.65
N ASN A 856 7.59 -71.98 2.07
CA ASN A 856 7.73 -72.31 0.65
C ASN A 856 7.01 -73.62 0.29
N HIS A 857 7.12 -74.66 1.14
CA HIS A 857 6.40 -75.92 0.96
C HIS A 857 4.87 -75.71 0.99
N TYR A 858 4.34 -74.89 1.91
CA TYR A 858 2.92 -74.55 1.97
C TYR A 858 2.43 -73.77 0.74
N ASP A 859 3.21 -72.79 0.28
CA ASP A 859 2.88 -71.98 -0.90
C ASP A 859 2.89 -72.80 -2.21
N ILE A 860 3.83 -73.74 -2.35
CA ILE A 860 3.91 -74.65 -3.50
C ILE A 860 2.79 -75.71 -3.44
N GLN A 861 2.41 -76.21 -2.27
CA GLN A 861 1.26 -77.12 -2.11
C GLN A 861 -0.09 -76.45 -2.44
N GLN A 862 -0.28 -75.19 -2.05
CA GLN A 862 -1.46 -74.40 -2.46
C GLN A 862 -1.49 -74.15 -3.97
N GLN A 863 -0.32 -73.97 -4.61
CA GLN A 863 -0.23 -73.87 -6.07
C GLN A 863 -0.68 -75.17 -6.78
N ILE A 864 -0.26 -76.35 -6.32
CA ILE A 864 -0.66 -77.64 -6.93
C ILE A 864 -2.16 -77.91 -6.80
N LYS A 865 -2.78 -77.55 -5.66
CA LYS A 865 -4.22 -77.72 -5.43
C LYS A 865 -5.04 -76.82 -6.36
N LYS A 866 -4.57 -75.59 -6.59
CA LYS A 866 -5.13 -74.66 -7.58
C LYS A 866 -4.95 -75.16 -9.02
N LEU A 867 -3.83 -75.80 -9.35
CA LEU A 867 -3.53 -76.35 -10.68
C LEU A 867 -4.38 -77.60 -11.01
N LYS A 868 -4.61 -78.51 -10.06
CA LYS A 868 -5.49 -79.69 -10.24
C LYS A 868 -6.98 -79.33 -10.40
N GLN A 869 -7.47 -78.33 -9.66
CA GLN A 869 -8.83 -77.78 -9.87
C GLN A 869 -8.98 -77.09 -11.23
N LYS A 870 -7.91 -76.46 -11.73
CA LYS A 870 -7.85 -75.87 -13.08
C LYS A 870 -8.03 -76.92 -14.19
N SER A 871 -7.34 -78.07 -14.12
CA SER A 871 -7.41 -79.15 -15.12
C SER A 871 -8.81 -79.77 -15.28
N ILE A 872 -9.54 -79.96 -14.17
CA ILE A 872 -10.91 -80.52 -14.19
C ILE A 872 -11.92 -79.52 -14.78
N GLN A 873 -11.77 -78.23 -14.49
CA GLN A 873 -12.61 -77.17 -15.04
C GLN A 873 -12.40 -77.03 -16.56
N ILE A 874 -11.17 -77.24 -17.05
CA ILE A 874 -10.80 -77.19 -18.47
C ILE A 874 -11.49 -78.31 -19.29
N ASN A 875 -11.61 -79.54 -18.77
CA ASN A 875 -12.30 -80.64 -19.47
C ASN A 875 -13.83 -80.42 -19.61
N LYS A 876 -14.48 -79.76 -18.64
CA LYS A 876 -15.90 -79.37 -18.75
C LYS A 876 -16.12 -78.26 -19.79
N ASN A 877 -15.15 -77.39 -19.98
CA ASN A 877 -15.21 -76.33 -20.98
C ASN A 877 -15.08 -76.89 -22.42
N ILE A 878 -14.19 -77.85 -22.68
CA ILE A 878 -14.01 -78.46 -24.03
C ILE A 878 -15.33 -79.02 -24.62
N SER A 879 -16.16 -79.68 -23.80
CA SER A 879 -17.44 -80.26 -24.26
C SER A 879 -18.53 -79.22 -24.55
N LYS A 880 -18.48 -78.06 -23.86
CA LYS A 880 -19.42 -76.95 -24.01
C LYS A 880 -19.12 -76.11 -25.26
N TYR A 881 -17.84 -75.90 -25.58
CA TYR A 881 -17.41 -75.17 -26.77
C TYR A 881 -17.61 -75.95 -28.08
N LYS A 882 -17.50 -77.29 -28.08
CA LYS A 882 -17.88 -78.15 -29.23
C LYS A 882 -19.35 -77.99 -29.66
N LYS A 883 -20.29 -77.81 -28.72
CA LYS A 883 -21.71 -77.58 -29.02
C LYS A 883 -21.99 -76.18 -29.56
N LYS A 884 -21.21 -75.18 -29.12
CA LYS A 884 -21.35 -73.77 -29.52
C LYS A 884 -20.80 -73.50 -30.93
N PHE A 885 -19.73 -74.20 -31.33
CA PHE A 885 -19.16 -74.16 -32.68
C PHE A 885 -20.17 -74.51 -33.78
N ASN A 886 -20.95 -75.58 -33.58
CA ASN A 886 -21.94 -76.06 -34.56
C ASN A 886 -23.19 -75.16 -34.69
N GLN A 887 -23.51 -74.32 -33.70
CA GLN A 887 -24.63 -73.39 -33.77
C GLN A 887 -24.28 -72.09 -34.53
N LEU A 888 -23.03 -71.64 -34.42
CA LEU A 888 -22.55 -70.39 -35.03
C LEU A 888 -22.26 -70.52 -36.54
N THR A 889 -22.05 -71.75 -37.04
CA THR A 889 -21.87 -72.04 -38.48
C THR A 889 -23.10 -71.70 -39.32
N LYS A 890 -24.30 -71.64 -38.74
CA LYS A 890 -25.58 -71.42 -39.45
C LYS A 890 -25.97 -69.96 -39.67
N LYS A 891 -25.28 -68.98 -39.10
CA LYS A 891 -25.68 -67.55 -39.11
C LYS A 891 -24.66 -66.62 -39.76
N GLN A 892 -24.09 -67.00 -40.90
CA GLN A 892 -23.33 -66.05 -41.72
C GLN A 892 -24.25 -65.25 -42.64
N SER A 893 -24.29 -63.93 -42.49
CA SER A 893 -24.41 -63.04 -43.66
C SER A 893 -23.83 -61.65 -43.41
N LYS A 894 -23.06 -61.21 -44.41
CA LYS A 894 -22.64 -59.88 -44.86
C LYS A 894 -21.51 -59.12 -44.13
N LYS A 895 -20.59 -58.64 -44.99
CA LYS A 895 -19.31 -57.96 -44.73
C LYS A 895 -19.51 -56.51 -44.28
N SER A 896 -18.63 -56.05 -43.39
CA SER A 896 -18.21 -54.65 -43.25
C SER A 896 -16.71 -54.58 -42.96
N LYS A 897 -16.08 -53.49 -43.41
CA LYS A 897 -14.64 -53.15 -43.35
C LYS A 897 -14.44 -52.13 -42.23
N ASN A 898 -13.83 -52.52 -41.12
CA ASN A 898 -12.95 -51.73 -40.23
C ASN A 898 -12.72 -52.58 -38.97
N THR A 899 -11.45 -52.74 -38.55
CA THR A 899 -11.02 -53.71 -37.53
C THR A 899 -10.75 -53.07 -36.17
N THR A 900 -11.23 -53.68 -35.08
CA THR A 900 -11.03 -53.25 -33.67
C THR A 900 -10.58 -54.42 -32.77
N THR A 901 -9.74 -54.19 -31.76
CA THR A 901 -9.05 -55.24 -30.95
C THR A 901 -9.65 -55.59 -29.57
N ARG A 902 -10.73 -54.94 -29.11
CA ARG A 902 -11.33 -55.09 -27.75
C ARG A 902 -12.56 -56.03 -27.72
N SER A 903 -12.85 -56.73 -26.61
CA SER A 903 -13.92 -57.75 -26.56
C SER A 903 -15.34 -57.18 -26.35
N VAL A 904 -16.34 -57.76 -27.02
CA VAL A 904 -17.74 -57.27 -26.98
C VAL A 904 -18.38 -57.33 -25.59
N ARG A 905 -17.99 -58.29 -24.74
CA ARG A 905 -18.56 -58.41 -23.39
C ARG A 905 -18.09 -57.28 -22.48
N GLU A 906 -16.82 -56.88 -22.63
CA GLU A 906 -16.24 -55.73 -21.93
C GLU A 906 -16.85 -54.42 -22.42
N ILE A 907 -16.95 -54.22 -23.73
CA ILE A 907 -17.56 -53.03 -24.32
C ILE A 907 -19.04 -52.91 -23.89
N GLN A 908 -19.80 -54.02 -23.84
CA GLN A 908 -21.20 -54.02 -23.42
C GLN A 908 -21.39 -53.75 -21.91
N GLN A 909 -20.57 -54.35 -21.05
CA GLN A 909 -20.59 -54.06 -19.61
C GLN A 909 -20.23 -52.60 -19.33
N GLU A 910 -19.25 -52.06 -20.06
CA GLU A 910 -18.86 -50.65 -19.99
C GLU A 910 -20.00 -49.73 -20.48
N LEU A 911 -20.70 -50.12 -21.57
CA LEU A 911 -21.88 -49.41 -22.09
C LEU A 911 -23.07 -49.45 -21.12
N ASP A 912 -23.36 -50.59 -20.50
CA ASP A 912 -24.46 -50.74 -19.55
C ASP A 912 -24.18 -49.97 -18.26
N ALA A 913 -22.93 -49.96 -17.79
CA ALA A 913 -22.50 -49.13 -16.67
C ALA A 913 -22.61 -47.63 -16.97
N ILE A 914 -22.17 -47.21 -18.17
CA ILE A 914 -22.30 -45.81 -18.63
C ILE A 914 -23.77 -45.41 -18.78
N ASN A 915 -24.62 -46.26 -19.36
CA ASN A 915 -26.04 -46.00 -19.54
C ASN A 915 -26.79 -45.91 -18.20
N ASN A 916 -26.45 -46.76 -17.22
CA ASN A 916 -26.99 -46.67 -15.88
C ASN A 916 -26.55 -45.36 -15.18
N TYR A 917 -25.31 -44.93 -15.37
CA TYR A 917 -24.81 -43.65 -14.86
C TYR A 917 -25.50 -42.44 -15.51
N LEU A 918 -25.75 -42.47 -16.81
CA LEU A 918 -26.45 -41.40 -17.54
C LEU A 918 -27.93 -41.29 -17.15
N LYS A 919 -28.59 -42.43 -16.90
CA LYS A 919 -29.99 -42.48 -16.42
C LYS A 919 -30.14 -42.03 -14.96
N ALA A 920 -29.18 -42.36 -14.10
CA ALA A 920 -29.21 -41.93 -12.69
C ALA A 920 -29.02 -40.41 -12.51
N ASN A 921 -28.46 -39.72 -13.51
CA ASN A 921 -28.14 -38.28 -13.48
C ASN A 921 -28.92 -37.49 -14.54
N GLU A 922 -30.24 -37.71 -14.65
CA GLU A 922 -31.06 -37.14 -15.73
C GLU A 922 -31.62 -35.73 -15.38
N ASP A 923 -30.83 -34.68 -15.64
CA ASP A 923 -31.27 -33.28 -15.45
C ASP A 923 -31.71 -32.60 -16.74
N THR A 924 -32.66 -31.66 -16.65
CA THR A 924 -33.12 -30.85 -17.80
C THR A 924 -32.00 -29.95 -18.36
N ASN A 925 -31.93 -29.80 -19.69
CA ASN A 925 -30.89 -29.01 -20.38
C ASN A 925 -30.84 -27.53 -19.94
N GLU A 926 -31.96 -26.96 -19.50
CA GLU A 926 -32.03 -25.58 -18.98
C GLU A 926 -31.28 -25.43 -17.66
N LYS A 927 -31.46 -26.34 -16.70
CA LYS A 927 -30.74 -26.32 -15.42
C LYS A 927 -29.22 -26.38 -15.61
N ARG A 928 -28.74 -27.12 -16.61
CA ARG A 928 -27.30 -27.25 -16.91
C ARG A 928 -26.70 -25.94 -17.41
N ARG A 929 -27.40 -25.24 -18.32
CA ARG A 929 -26.93 -23.95 -18.85
C ARG A 929 -26.87 -22.90 -17.74
N ASP A 930 -27.85 -22.88 -16.85
CA ASP A 930 -27.89 -21.97 -15.71
C ASP A 930 -26.76 -22.22 -14.71
N VAL A 931 -26.45 -23.48 -14.38
CA VAL A 931 -25.34 -23.84 -13.47
C VAL A 931 -23.99 -23.45 -14.08
N ILE A 932 -23.77 -23.71 -15.38
CA ILE A 932 -22.55 -23.31 -16.09
C ILE A 932 -22.41 -21.78 -16.13
N TYR A 933 -23.52 -21.06 -16.38
CA TYR A 933 -23.52 -19.59 -16.40
C TYR A 933 -23.21 -18.99 -15.02
N LYS A 934 -23.84 -19.52 -13.96
CA LYS A 934 -23.57 -19.11 -12.56
C LYS A 934 -22.13 -19.39 -12.16
N TYR A 935 -21.58 -20.56 -12.51
CA TYR A 935 -20.18 -20.90 -12.27
C TYR A 935 -19.23 -19.93 -12.98
N ARG A 936 -19.44 -19.67 -14.29
CA ARG A 936 -18.59 -18.76 -15.07
C ARG A 936 -18.59 -17.35 -14.50
N THR A 937 -19.77 -16.80 -14.21
CA THR A 937 -19.93 -15.45 -13.65
C THR A 937 -19.20 -15.33 -12.32
N LYS A 938 -19.45 -16.26 -11.39
CA LYS A 938 -18.85 -16.25 -10.06
C LYS A 938 -17.33 -16.52 -10.08
N ARG A 939 -16.86 -17.34 -11.02
CA ARG A 939 -15.42 -17.59 -11.26
C ARG A 939 -14.73 -16.32 -11.71
N ASP A 940 -15.33 -15.61 -12.67
CA ASP A 940 -14.74 -14.39 -13.22
C ASP A 940 -14.76 -13.24 -12.20
N GLU A 941 -15.81 -13.12 -11.38
CA GLU A 941 -15.84 -12.23 -10.21
C GLU A 941 -14.75 -12.56 -9.19
N THR A 942 -14.61 -13.83 -8.81
CA THR A 942 -13.57 -14.30 -7.88
C THR A 942 -12.16 -14.02 -8.42
N LYS A 943 -11.96 -14.18 -9.73
CA LYS A 943 -10.69 -13.89 -10.41
C LYS A 943 -10.37 -12.39 -10.39
N LYS A 944 -11.33 -11.52 -10.72
CA LYS A 944 -11.16 -10.06 -10.64
C LYS A 944 -10.86 -9.60 -9.21
N TYR A 945 -11.56 -10.17 -8.24
CA TYR A 945 -11.33 -9.88 -6.83
C TYR A 945 -9.93 -10.30 -6.37
N LYS A 946 -9.46 -11.49 -6.76
CA LYS A 946 -8.10 -11.98 -6.51
C LYS A 946 -7.04 -11.02 -7.05
N GLN A 947 -7.16 -10.59 -8.31
CA GLN A 947 -6.22 -9.64 -8.93
C GLN A 947 -6.15 -8.31 -8.15
N THR A 948 -7.30 -7.82 -7.68
CA THR A 948 -7.37 -6.58 -6.89
C THR A 948 -6.70 -6.77 -5.53
N TYR A 949 -7.01 -7.87 -4.83
CA TYR A 949 -6.40 -8.24 -3.56
C TYR A 949 -4.87 -8.37 -3.67
N GLU A 950 -4.36 -9.09 -4.67
CA GLU A 950 -2.93 -9.30 -4.88
C GLU A 950 -2.20 -7.97 -5.15
N ARG A 951 -2.81 -7.08 -5.94
CA ARG A 951 -2.27 -5.74 -6.20
C ARG A 951 -2.17 -4.92 -4.91
N CYS A 952 -3.23 -4.91 -4.09
CA CYS A 952 -3.22 -4.21 -2.80
C CYS A 952 -2.19 -4.80 -1.83
N TYR A 953 -2.07 -6.14 -1.78
CA TYR A 953 -1.09 -6.82 -0.95
C TYR A 953 0.34 -6.44 -1.32
N GLN A 954 0.68 -6.47 -2.63
CA GLN A 954 1.99 -6.05 -3.11
C GLN A 954 2.31 -4.60 -2.73
N GLN A 955 1.36 -3.68 -2.90
CA GLN A 955 1.55 -2.28 -2.52
C GLN A 955 1.82 -2.10 -1.03
N ILE A 956 1.12 -2.84 -0.16
CA ILE A 956 1.34 -2.79 1.29
C ILE A 956 2.73 -3.33 1.66
N GLU A 957 3.19 -4.41 1.03
CA GLU A 957 4.54 -4.93 1.27
C GLU A 957 5.62 -3.91 0.90
N TYR A 958 5.46 -3.18 -0.22
CA TYR A 958 6.33 -2.04 -0.53
C TYR A 958 6.27 -0.96 0.55
N LEU A 959 5.07 -0.57 1.00
CA LEU A 959 4.92 0.45 2.05
C LEU A 959 5.59 0.04 3.37
N LYS A 960 5.50 -1.24 3.77
CA LYS A 960 6.19 -1.77 4.96
C LYS A 960 7.70 -1.59 4.85
N GLN A 961 8.29 -1.91 3.69
CA GLN A 961 9.72 -1.71 3.46
C GLN A 961 10.12 -0.23 3.56
N PHE A 962 9.31 0.68 3.01
CA PHE A 962 9.57 2.12 3.11
C PHE A 962 9.47 2.63 4.54
N VAL A 963 8.50 2.17 5.32
CA VAL A 963 8.37 2.53 6.73
C VAL A 963 9.58 2.06 7.54
N ASN A 964 10.08 0.83 7.31
CA ASN A 964 11.30 0.34 7.95
C ASN A 964 12.53 1.20 7.58
N LYS A 965 12.68 1.57 6.30
CA LYS A 965 13.75 2.48 5.87
C LYS A 965 13.66 3.85 6.54
N ARG A 966 12.45 4.40 6.72
CA ARG A 966 12.26 5.66 7.46
C ARG A 966 12.65 5.52 8.92
N GLN A 967 12.38 4.38 9.55
CA GLN A 967 12.78 4.11 10.93
C GLN A 967 14.30 4.09 11.09
N GLU A 968 15.00 3.39 10.20
CA GLU A 968 16.47 3.38 10.17
C GLU A 968 17.03 4.79 9.89
N GLY A 969 16.42 5.53 8.96
CA GLY A 969 16.79 6.90 8.65
C GLY A 969 16.62 7.85 9.83
N PHE A 970 15.52 7.73 10.58
CA PHE A 970 15.28 8.52 11.79
C PHE A 970 16.37 8.28 12.86
N LEU A 971 16.69 7.01 13.14
CA LEU A 971 17.75 6.67 14.10
C LEU A 971 19.11 7.23 13.65
N THR A 972 19.41 7.11 12.35
CA THR A 972 20.66 7.64 11.77
C THR A 972 20.76 9.15 11.97
N ILE A 973 19.68 9.90 11.67
CA ILE A 973 19.63 11.37 11.84
C ILE A 973 19.77 11.73 13.33
N ALA A 974 19.07 11.01 14.21
CA ALA A 974 19.13 11.24 15.65
C ALA A 974 20.54 11.02 16.22
N GLU A 975 21.21 9.94 15.81
CA GLU A 975 22.59 9.63 16.21
C GLU A 975 23.60 10.66 15.67
N GLN A 976 23.44 11.09 14.41
CA GLN A 976 24.29 12.15 13.83
C GLN A 976 24.11 13.49 14.56
N HIS A 977 22.87 13.88 14.84
CA HIS A 977 22.57 15.10 15.58
C HIS A 977 23.10 15.02 17.02
N GLN A 978 22.98 13.86 17.68
CA GLN A 978 23.55 13.62 19.00
C GLN A 978 25.08 13.78 18.98
N TYR A 979 25.77 13.20 18.01
CA TYR A 979 27.22 13.35 17.86
C TYR A 979 27.62 14.82 17.67
N TYR A 980 26.96 15.53 16.77
CA TYR A 980 27.23 16.95 16.53
C TYR A 980 27.03 17.79 17.80
N LEU A 981 25.90 17.57 18.49
CA LEU A 981 25.56 18.25 19.73
C LEU A 981 26.60 18.00 20.83
N ARG A 982 27.03 16.75 20.99
CA ARG A 982 28.05 16.33 21.94
C ARG A 982 29.37 17.08 21.72
N VAL A 983 29.85 17.13 20.48
CA VAL A 983 31.10 17.83 20.12
C VAL A 983 30.99 19.33 20.40
N LYS A 984 29.88 19.97 20.01
CA LYS A 984 29.67 21.40 20.26
C LYS A 984 29.59 21.72 21.75
N PHE A 985 28.89 20.90 22.51
CA PHE A 985 28.79 21.05 23.96
C PHE A 985 30.14 20.93 24.64
N GLN A 986 30.93 19.91 24.30
CA GLN A 986 32.28 19.72 24.84
C GLN A 986 33.18 20.92 24.53
N ASN A 987 33.14 21.44 23.30
CA ASN A 987 33.92 22.62 22.93
C ASN A 987 33.53 23.89 23.71
N LEU A 988 32.24 24.07 24.01
CA LEU A 988 31.76 25.19 24.84
C LEU A 988 32.15 25.00 26.31
N MET A 989 32.03 23.79 26.85
CA MET A 989 32.38 23.47 28.24
C MET A 989 33.89 23.59 28.51
N LYS A 990 34.75 23.26 27.54
CA LYS A 990 36.20 23.49 27.61
C LYS A 990 36.56 24.97 27.84
N LYS A 991 35.79 25.91 27.26
CA LYS A 991 36.00 27.36 27.50
C LYS A 991 35.78 27.77 28.96
N TYR A 992 35.00 26.98 29.70
CA TYR A 992 34.75 27.16 31.14
C TYR A 992 35.64 26.26 32.01
N GLN A 993 36.71 25.67 31.46
CA GLN A 993 37.64 24.78 32.18
C GLN A 993 37.01 23.46 32.68
N PHE A 994 36.01 22.93 31.95
CA PHE A 994 35.41 21.62 32.21
C PHE A 994 35.73 20.63 31.08
N ASP A 995 36.95 20.10 31.10
CA ASP A 995 37.48 19.23 30.04
C ASP A 995 36.80 17.84 29.98
N GLU A 996 36.35 17.31 31.12
CA GLU A 996 35.64 16.02 31.22
C GLU A 996 34.10 16.20 31.27
N SER A 997 33.53 16.78 30.22
CA SER A 997 32.08 16.97 30.07
C SER A 997 31.50 16.10 28.94
N ASP A 998 30.27 15.61 29.12
CA ASP A 998 29.61 14.77 28.12
C ASP A 998 28.07 14.90 28.12
N ILE A 999 27.43 14.51 27.01
CA ILE A 999 25.98 14.40 26.87
C ILE A 999 25.63 12.94 26.58
N GLN A 1000 24.80 12.34 27.43
CA GLN A 1000 24.22 11.03 27.19
C GLN A 1000 22.74 11.17 26.87
N ILE A 1001 22.35 10.72 25.67
CA ILE A 1001 20.96 10.69 25.21
C ILE A 1001 20.58 9.22 25.00
N ASP A 1002 19.60 8.74 25.75
CA ASP A 1002 19.00 7.42 25.57
C ASP A 1002 17.61 7.56 24.94
N HIS A 1003 17.54 7.33 23.64
CA HIS A 1003 16.29 7.39 22.87
C HIS A 1003 15.27 6.29 23.25
N LYS A 1004 15.71 5.18 23.85
CA LYS A 1004 14.82 4.08 24.27
C LYS A 1004 14.18 4.36 25.63
N LYS A 1005 14.96 4.89 26.58
CA LYS A 1005 14.46 5.28 27.90
C LYS A 1005 13.83 6.68 27.92
N GLU A 1006 13.99 7.44 26.82
CA GLU A 1006 13.57 8.83 26.69
C GLU A 1006 14.20 9.73 27.76
N GLN A 1007 15.51 9.57 27.97
CA GLN A 1007 16.28 10.25 29.01
C GLN A 1007 17.50 10.99 28.42
N LEU A 1008 17.78 12.17 28.96
CA LEU A 1008 18.97 12.97 28.62
C LEU A 1008 19.68 13.41 29.90
N GLU A 1009 20.96 13.07 30.02
CA GLU A 1009 21.81 13.46 31.14
C GLU A 1009 23.03 14.24 30.66
N LEU A 1010 23.34 15.31 31.39
CA LEU A 1010 24.53 16.15 31.20
C LEU A 1010 25.55 15.73 32.26
N ILE A 1011 26.68 15.17 31.82
CA ILE A 1011 27.73 14.68 32.70
C ILE A 1011 28.81 15.75 32.79
N ILE A 1012 29.18 16.11 34.03
CA ILE A 1012 30.28 17.01 34.34
C ILE A 1012 31.14 16.27 35.36
N LYS A 1013 32.31 15.79 34.97
CA LYS A 1013 33.26 15.17 35.90
C LYS A 1013 34.32 16.21 36.30
N LYS A 1014 34.59 16.27 37.60
CA LYS A 1014 35.74 16.97 38.18
C LYS A 1014 36.31 16.07 39.27
N GLU A 1015 37.62 16.15 39.48
CA GLU A 1015 38.37 15.37 40.48
C GLU A 1015 37.57 15.19 41.79
N GLN A 1016 37.35 13.92 42.17
CA GLN A 1016 36.82 13.43 43.45
C GLN A 1016 35.61 14.18 44.07
N ARG A 1017 34.51 14.36 43.34
CA ARG A 1017 33.21 14.69 43.96
C ARG A 1017 32.02 14.02 43.27
N ASP A 1018 31.05 13.59 44.07
CA ASP A 1018 29.81 12.95 43.62
C ASP A 1018 28.98 13.88 42.71
N PRO A 1019 28.34 13.39 41.64
CA PRO A 1019 27.49 14.19 40.74
C PRO A 1019 26.33 14.94 41.44
N ALA A 1020 25.91 14.44 42.61
CA ALA A 1020 24.89 15.08 43.46
C ALA A 1020 25.40 16.38 44.14
N SER A 1021 26.73 16.60 44.19
CA SER A 1021 27.39 17.68 44.92
C SER A 1021 27.82 18.89 44.06
N LEU A 1022 27.37 18.97 42.80
CA LEU A 1022 27.59 20.12 41.92
C LEU A 1022 26.91 21.39 42.46
N SER A 1023 27.61 22.52 42.42
CA SER A 1023 27.08 23.83 42.84
C SER A 1023 25.95 24.30 41.92
N GLY A 1024 25.02 25.13 42.43
CA GLY A 1024 23.91 25.70 41.64
C GLY A 1024 24.38 26.46 40.39
N GLY A 1025 25.56 27.07 40.44
CA GLY A 1025 26.16 27.77 39.30
C GLY A 1025 26.71 26.84 38.20
N GLU A 1026 27.18 25.62 38.52
CA GLU A 1026 27.69 24.65 37.52
C GLU A 1026 26.55 23.98 36.74
N ARG A 1027 25.43 23.72 37.42
CA ARG A 1027 24.20 23.25 36.76
C ARG A 1027 23.65 24.30 35.78
N SER A 1028 23.74 25.57 36.15
CA SER A 1028 23.31 26.68 35.29
C SER A 1028 24.22 26.85 34.06
N ILE A 1029 25.54 26.73 34.22
CA ILE A 1029 26.49 26.79 33.09
C ILE A 1029 26.31 25.61 32.13
N SER A 1030 26.25 24.38 32.64
CA SER A 1030 26.07 23.21 31.77
C SER A 1030 24.76 23.26 30.99
N THR A 1031 23.67 23.72 31.62
CA THR A 1031 22.40 23.87 30.93
C THR A 1031 22.44 24.99 29.88
N PHE A 1032 23.16 26.09 30.15
CA PHE A 1032 23.41 27.16 29.19
C PHE A 1032 24.26 26.72 28.00
N CYS A 1033 25.38 26.03 28.25
CA CYS A 1033 26.24 25.47 27.19
C CYS A 1033 25.48 24.45 26.34
N PHE A 1034 24.60 23.65 26.94
CA PHE A 1034 23.74 22.73 26.22
C PHE A 1034 22.73 23.47 25.33
N LEU A 1035 22.09 24.52 25.84
CA LEU A 1035 21.18 25.36 25.06
C LEU A 1035 21.90 26.05 23.90
N LEU A 1036 23.11 26.56 24.12
CA LEU A 1036 23.97 27.14 23.08
C LEU A 1036 24.43 26.09 22.05
N ALA A 1037 24.74 24.87 22.48
CA ALA A 1037 25.13 23.79 21.57
C ALA A 1037 23.95 23.39 20.66
N LEU A 1038 22.73 23.30 21.21
CA LEU A 1038 21.51 23.10 20.42
C LEU A 1038 21.22 24.30 19.50
N TRP A 1039 21.52 25.51 19.96
CA TRP A 1039 21.41 26.69 19.12
C TRP A 1039 22.30 26.60 17.89
N GLN A 1040 23.51 26.09 18.03
CA GLN A 1040 24.45 25.93 16.92
C GLN A 1040 24.06 24.81 15.95
N SER A 1041 23.29 23.81 16.40
CA SER A 1041 22.89 22.67 15.57
C SER A 1041 21.66 22.93 14.70
N ILE A 1042 20.94 24.04 14.94
CA ILE A 1042 19.70 24.36 14.23
C ILE A 1042 19.78 25.76 13.64
N TYR A 1043 19.50 25.87 12.34
CA TYR A 1043 19.40 27.16 11.66
C TYR A 1043 18.02 27.80 11.89
N GLN A 1044 18.01 29.10 12.22
CA GLN A 1044 16.79 29.91 12.33
C GLN A 1044 17.11 31.35 11.89
N PRO A 1045 16.22 32.03 11.15
CA PRO A 1045 16.46 33.38 10.62
C PRO A 1045 16.51 34.46 11.71
N PHE A 1046 15.79 34.27 12.81
CA PHE A 1046 15.92 35.10 14.01
C PHE A 1046 15.74 34.27 15.28
N ARG A 1047 16.27 34.80 16.39
CA ARG A 1047 16.20 34.19 17.73
C ARG A 1047 15.87 35.22 18.78
N LEU A 1048 14.96 34.86 19.67
CA LEU A 1048 14.53 35.65 20.82
C LEU A 1048 14.86 34.90 22.12
N LEU A 1049 15.65 35.52 22.99
CA LEU A 1049 16.00 35.01 24.32
C LEU A 1049 15.39 35.88 25.38
N ASP A 1050 14.63 35.29 26.30
CA ASP A 1050 14.04 36.00 27.43
C ASP A 1050 14.61 35.46 28.75
N GLU A 1051 15.14 36.36 29.59
CA GLU A 1051 15.54 36.09 30.99
C GLU A 1051 16.60 34.98 31.19
N ILE A 1052 17.49 34.75 30.22
CA ILE A 1052 18.45 33.62 30.27
C ILE A 1052 19.51 33.76 31.38
N ASP A 1053 19.75 34.97 31.86
CA ASP A 1053 20.82 35.34 32.79
C ASP A 1053 20.37 35.48 34.26
N ILE A 1054 19.06 35.33 34.55
CA ILE A 1054 18.51 35.56 35.91
C ILE A 1054 19.05 34.60 36.96
N TYR A 1055 19.38 33.37 36.56
CA TYR A 1055 19.79 32.30 37.48
C TYR A 1055 21.31 32.10 37.52
N MET A 1056 22.07 33.04 36.97
CA MET A 1056 23.53 32.99 36.94
C MET A 1056 24.14 33.93 37.97
N ASP A 1057 25.24 33.49 38.58
CA ASP A 1057 26.07 34.34 39.44
C ASP A 1057 26.75 35.44 38.60
N ASN A 1058 26.96 36.63 39.16
CA ASN A 1058 27.47 37.81 38.43
C ASN A 1058 28.79 37.58 37.67
N GLU A 1059 29.74 36.82 38.23
CA GLU A 1059 31.00 36.50 37.53
C GLU A 1059 30.75 35.62 36.30
N LYS A 1060 29.97 34.56 36.45
CA LYS A 1060 29.66 33.59 35.38
C LYS A 1060 28.77 34.21 34.30
N ARG A 1061 27.90 35.15 34.69
CA ARG A 1061 27.00 35.88 33.80
C ARG A 1061 27.75 36.64 32.71
N ASN A 1062 28.78 37.40 33.08
CA ASN A 1062 29.53 38.21 32.11
C ASN A 1062 30.25 37.32 31.09
N SER A 1063 30.87 36.23 31.55
CA SER A 1063 31.50 35.24 30.66
C SER A 1063 30.49 34.52 29.77
N SER A 1064 29.29 34.22 30.27
CA SER A 1064 28.19 33.65 29.46
C SER A 1064 27.67 34.59 28.39
N LEU A 1065 27.47 35.87 28.71
CA LEU A 1065 27.07 36.87 27.72
C LEU A 1065 28.15 37.11 26.66
N GLU A 1066 29.42 37.12 27.06
CA GLU A 1066 30.54 37.24 26.11
C GLU A 1066 30.62 36.03 25.16
N ILE A 1067 30.49 34.80 25.68
CA ILE A 1067 30.45 33.59 24.85
C ILE A 1067 29.22 33.57 23.93
N LEU A 1068 28.08 34.06 24.42
CA LEU A 1068 26.87 34.23 23.61
C LEU A 1068 27.14 35.19 22.45
N TYR A 1069 27.74 36.35 22.71
CA TYR A 1069 28.10 37.32 21.68
C TYR A 1069 29.08 36.75 20.65
N GLN A 1070 30.15 36.12 21.11
CA GLN A 1070 31.10 35.43 20.22
C GLN A 1070 30.41 34.40 19.34
N ASN A 1071 29.43 33.67 19.89
CA ASN A 1071 28.60 32.76 19.10
C ASN A 1071 27.72 33.48 18.08
N THR A 1072 27.14 34.64 18.41
CA THR A 1072 26.31 35.39 17.44
C THR A 1072 27.13 35.92 16.26
N LEU A 1073 28.42 36.24 16.46
CA LEU A 1073 29.31 36.68 15.37
C LEU A 1073 29.54 35.58 14.31
N TYR A 1074 29.55 34.31 14.72
CA TYR A 1074 29.64 33.19 13.78
C TYR A 1074 28.39 33.05 12.88
N TYR A 1075 27.25 33.61 13.28
CA TYR A 1075 25.98 33.55 12.55
C TYR A 1075 25.49 34.94 12.14
N SER A 1076 26.32 35.66 11.39
CA SER A 1076 26.03 37.02 10.91
C SER A 1076 24.79 37.14 10.02
N SER A 1077 24.25 36.02 9.53
CA SER A 1077 23.02 35.96 8.73
C SER A 1077 21.72 35.86 9.54
N SER A 1078 21.77 35.73 10.87
CA SER A 1078 20.58 35.63 11.72
C SER A 1078 20.47 36.78 12.72
N GLN A 1079 19.24 37.27 12.95
CA GLN A 1079 18.98 38.32 13.94
C GLN A 1079 18.83 37.73 15.35
N HIS A 1080 19.58 38.26 16.32
CA HIS A 1080 19.49 37.83 17.72
C HIS A 1080 18.97 38.96 18.60
N ILE A 1081 17.93 38.69 19.37
CA ILE A 1081 17.31 39.65 20.30
C ILE A 1081 17.30 39.00 21.68
N ILE A 1082 17.87 39.71 22.66
CA ILE A 1082 18.04 39.22 24.03
C ILE A 1082 17.34 40.20 24.97
N PHE A 1083 16.44 39.68 25.79
CA PHE A 1083 15.80 40.39 26.89
C PHE A 1083 16.45 39.94 28.19
N THR A 1084 17.03 40.89 28.92
CA THR A 1084 17.51 40.69 30.28
C THR A 1084 16.87 41.73 31.20
N PRO A 1085 16.36 41.33 32.38
CA PRO A 1085 15.88 42.29 33.37
C PRO A 1085 17.02 42.89 34.19
N GLN A 1086 18.25 42.38 34.04
CA GLN A 1086 19.41 42.85 34.76
C GLN A 1086 20.12 43.93 33.96
N THR A 1087 20.70 44.91 34.65
CA THR A 1087 21.51 45.94 34.00
C THR A 1087 22.76 45.31 33.37
N VAL A 1088 23.01 45.68 32.12
CA VAL A 1088 24.20 45.31 31.36
C VAL A 1088 25.07 46.55 31.19
N ASP A 1089 26.39 46.38 31.21
CA ASP A 1089 27.32 47.50 31.01
C ASP A 1089 27.21 48.02 29.57
N SER A 1090 26.44 49.10 29.39
CA SER A 1090 26.17 49.66 28.07
C SER A 1090 27.44 50.07 27.34
N GLN A 1091 28.52 50.41 28.04
CA GLN A 1091 29.74 50.88 27.43
C GLN A 1091 30.49 49.74 26.72
N PHE A 1092 30.65 48.60 27.40
CA PHE A 1092 31.23 47.38 26.84
C PHE A 1092 30.50 46.88 25.58
N TRP A 1093 29.16 46.87 25.60
CA TRP A 1093 28.36 46.38 24.48
C TRP A 1093 28.32 47.34 23.29
N THR A 1094 28.39 48.65 23.54
CA THR A 1094 28.43 49.67 22.48
C THR A 1094 29.76 49.63 21.74
N GLU A 1095 30.88 49.36 22.42
CA GLU A 1095 32.19 49.13 21.79
C GLU A 1095 32.18 47.90 20.85
N LEU A 1096 31.35 46.91 21.14
CA LEU A 1096 31.13 45.73 20.32
C LEU A 1096 30.07 45.93 19.21
N ASN A 1097 29.63 47.17 18.95
CA ASN A 1097 28.56 47.50 18.00
C ASN A 1097 27.22 46.78 18.27
N VAL A 1098 26.93 46.42 19.52
CA VAL A 1098 25.65 45.81 19.92
C VAL A 1098 24.73 46.92 20.45
N PRO A 1099 23.58 47.20 19.79
CA PRO A 1099 22.65 48.23 20.27
C PRO A 1099 21.93 47.77 21.54
N VAL A 1100 22.14 48.50 22.64
CA VAL A 1100 21.47 48.24 23.93
C VAL A 1100 20.28 49.17 24.09
N PHE A 1101 19.08 48.60 24.18
CA PHE A 1101 17.84 49.34 24.40
C PHE A 1101 17.39 49.22 25.86
N ASN A 1102 17.64 50.26 26.65
CA ASN A 1102 17.16 50.32 28.02
C ASN A 1102 15.66 50.65 28.05
N MET A 1103 14.86 49.72 28.55
CA MET A 1103 13.44 49.97 28.78
C MET A 1103 13.26 51.05 29.85
N PRO A 1104 12.39 52.06 29.65
CA PRO A 1104 12.12 53.05 30.66
C PRO A 1104 11.57 52.39 31.93
N THR A 1105 11.96 52.90 33.10
CA THR A 1105 11.58 52.32 34.40
C THR A 1105 10.06 52.20 34.49
N PRO A 1106 9.51 51.01 34.79
CA PRO A 1106 8.07 50.86 34.96
C PRO A 1106 7.63 51.73 36.14
N LYS A 1107 6.82 52.76 35.87
CA LYS A 1107 6.26 53.63 36.92
C LYS A 1107 5.28 52.82 37.77
N ARG A 1108 5.78 52.18 38.84
CA ARG A 1108 4.95 51.53 39.86
C ARG A 1108 4.29 52.65 40.66
N SER A 1109 2.96 52.71 40.63
CA SER A 1109 2.17 53.58 41.49
C SER A 1109 2.47 53.24 42.95
N ALA A 1110 3.06 54.19 43.69
CA ALA A 1110 3.15 54.13 45.15
C ALA A 1110 1.76 54.31 45.79
#